data_AF-A0A7X9DPG6-F1
#
_entry.id   AF-A0A7X9DPG6-F1
#
_cell.length_a   1.000
_cell.length_b   1.000
_cell.length_c   1.000
_cell.angle_alpha   90.00
_cell.angle_beta   90.00
_cell.angle_gamma   90.00
#
_symmetry.space_group_name_H-M   'P 1'
#
loop_
_entity.id
_entity.type
_entity.pdbx_description
1 polymer ?
#
loop_
_entity_poly.entity_id
_entity_poly.type
_entity_poly.pdbx_seq_one_letter_code
_entity_poly.pdbx_strand_id
1 'polypeptide(L)'
;MKKILKIISIFVLALLVLMIIIPLAFHKPIMNKAREEINKSVNARVDFDLHLSLIKGFPDLFVELRNLTVTGIDQFEGDTLIAFRSFGLKVNLISAIRMKNIDFKSVILDKPRIHAVVLENGKANWDIMKDTSTAVTVDTTPSEPVHFSARLRKLLIKDGLMRYDDRQAGMQAVINGFNFLMKGNLANDFTSIAIKTSADAITFIMDKIPYLNRVKMAAHFDVDADMAKSVFTLRDNAFSLNELTLGWDGTVGLAGDSILTDVKFATKKTDFRSILSLVPAVYSHDFASVQTSGQFQLDGHVKGVYYDTILPSAMLNLQVTDGRFRYPDLPASVDNIQVNTLVDFHGEDMDLTTVDVRKFHFELAGNPLDVSLNIAHPVSDPQVDGLFKGIIDLGKVQSVLPLDSTTLAGIVTSDVSFAGTMSMLEKEQYEQFKADGNVIVNGLTYKSSDLPQGLSIKNAELLFSPRYLDLRSFNMLVGRSDIQLSGKITDFLPYVFSNKTIRGNFVLTSGLLDANEFMSGSATADTVTDTTQMTLFEVPKNIDFTLNSGLKKVLYDKLEISDLKGLIELKNGVAKLTNLSMNLLQGSMQMNGEYNTSDLTKPSIDFNLKINEIDIPSSFDAFTMVARFAPIAKSAKGKVSAGISLQSLLDQHMNPVLPSVSGSGTLSSRSVEIGNSKIFEKLADALKNEKLRQIAVKD
;
A
#
# COMPACT_ATOMS: atom_id res chain seq x y z
N MET A 1 -53.13 -1.11 62.76
CA MET A 1 -52.86 -1.50 61.35
C MET A 1 -53.41 -0.54 60.29
N LYS A 2 -54.71 -0.18 60.26
CA LYS A 2 -55.29 0.70 59.21
C LYS A 2 -54.64 2.09 59.05
N LYS A 3 -54.21 2.76 60.15
CA LYS A 3 -53.52 4.06 60.09
C LYS A 3 -52.12 3.97 59.47
N ILE A 4 -51.37 2.92 59.81
CA ILE A 4 -50.03 2.68 59.27
C ILE A 4 -50.10 2.34 57.78
N LEU A 5 -51.06 1.49 57.37
CA LEU A 5 -51.27 1.17 55.97
C LEU A 5 -51.64 2.41 55.14
N LYS A 6 -52.49 3.30 55.69
CA LYS A 6 -52.86 4.57 55.06
C LYS A 6 -51.66 5.52 54.91
N ILE A 7 -50.79 5.61 55.92
CA ILE A 7 -49.56 6.43 55.87
C ILE A 7 -48.59 5.87 54.82
N ILE A 8 -48.38 4.55 54.79
CA ILE A 8 -47.53 3.89 53.79
C ILE A 8 -48.11 4.09 52.38
N SER A 9 -49.42 3.94 52.18
CA SER A 9 -50.05 4.17 50.87
C SER A 9 -49.95 5.63 50.42
N ILE A 10 -50.13 6.60 51.33
CA ILE A 10 -49.95 8.03 51.02
C ILE A 10 -48.49 8.32 50.68
N PHE A 11 -47.54 7.74 51.42
CA PHE A 11 -46.12 7.91 51.16
C PHE A 11 -45.70 7.30 49.82
N VAL A 12 -46.14 6.08 49.50
CA VAL A 12 -45.88 5.45 48.20
C VAL A 12 -46.52 6.25 47.06
N LEU A 13 -47.75 6.72 47.23
CA LEU A 13 -48.40 7.57 46.22
C LEU A 13 -47.66 8.89 46.02
N ALA A 14 -47.24 9.56 47.10
CA ALA A 14 -46.45 10.78 47.05
C ALA A 14 -45.09 10.55 46.37
N LEU A 15 -44.43 9.43 46.66
CA LEU A 15 -43.18 9.02 46.03
C LEU A 15 -43.36 8.78 44.52
N LEU A 16 -44.42 8.07 44.12
CA LEU A 16 -44.74 7.83 42.70
C LEU A 16 -45.05 9.14 41.95
N VAL A 17 -45.79 10.06 42.59
CA VAL A 17 -46.07 11.39 42.02
C VAL A 17 -44.77 12.19 41.87
N LEU A 18 -43.89 12.20 42.88
CA LEU A 18 -42.58 12.85 42.80
C LEU A 18 -41.68 12.25 41.71
N MET A 19 -41.71 10.93 41.50
CA MET A 19 -40.97 10.27 40.43
C MET A 19 -41.40 10.72 39.02
N ILE A 20 -42.61 11.23 38.87
CA ILE A 20 -43.15 11.75 37.60
C ILE A 20 -42.85 13.25 37.47
N ILE A 21 -43.08 14.03 38.53
CA ILE A 21 -42.94 15.50 38.51
C ILE A 21 -41.48 15.93 38.33
N ILE A 22 -40.54 15.32 39.07
CA ILE A 22 -39.12 15.74 39.07
C ILE A 22 -38.52 15.68 37.65
N PRO A 23 -38.59 14.56 36.89
CA PRO A 23 -38.09 14.53 35.52
C PRO A 23 -38.69 15.60 34.60
N LEU A 24 -39.99 15.88 34.72
CA LEU A 24 -40.69 16.87 33.89
C LEU A 24 -40.24 18.31 34.21
N ALA A 25 -40.05 18.63 35.49
CA ALA A 25 -39.65 19.97 35.92
C ALA A 25 -38.21 20.31 35.48
N PHE A 26 -37.28 19.34 35.53
CA PHE A 26 -35.86 19.57 35.25
C PHE A 26 -35.45 19.29 33.79
N HIS A 27 -36.31 18.69 32.97
CA HIS A 27 -36.01 18.37 31.57
C HIS A 27 -35.58 19.59 30.74
N LYS A 28 -36.41 20.64 30.67
CA LYS A 28 -36.14 21.82 29.83
C LYS A 28 -34.90 22.61 30.27
N PRO A 29 -34.70 22.94 31.56
CA PRO A 29 -33.50 23.65 32.00
C PRO A 29 -32.19 22.91 31.69
N ILE A 30 -32.15 21.59 31.95
CA ILE A 30 -30.94 20.78 31.72
C ILE A 30 -30.67 20.65 30.22
N MET A 31 -31.70 20.42 29.40
CA MET A 31 -31.56 20.36 27.94
C MET A 31 -30.95 21.64 27.38
N ASN A 32 -31.51 22.80 27.74
CA ASN A 32 -31.06 24.09 27.22
C ASN A 32 -29.61 24.38 27.62
N LYS A 33 -29.26 24.11 28.89
CA LYS A 33 -27.90 24.33 29.38
C LYS A 33 -26.90 23.38 28.73
N ALA A 34 -27.24 22.11 28.58
CA ALA A 34 -26.38 21.12 27.92
C ALA A 34 -26.10 21.51 26.45
N ARG A 35 -27.14 21.93 25.71
CA ARG A 35 -27.00 22.39 24.33
C ARG A 35 -26.16 23.67 24.23
N GLU A 36 -26.36 24.62 25.14
CA GLU A 36 -25.57 25.85 25.21
C GLU A 36 -24.07 25.55 25.43
N GLU A 37 -23.74 24.71 26.41
CA GLU A 37 -22.35 24.37 26.71
C GLU A 37 -21.68 23.58 25.58
N ILE A 38 -22.36 22.56 25.04
CA ILE A 38 -21.81 21.77 23.91
C ILE A 38 -21.52 22.68 22.71
N ASN A 39 -22.46 23.54 22.31
CA ASN A 39 -22.28 24.42 21.15
C ASN A 39 -21.19 25.49 21.37
N LYS A 40 -20.92 25.88 22.63
CA LYS A 40 -19.79 26.76 22.96
C LYS A 40 -18.45 26.04 22.87
N SER A 41 -18.40 24.74 23.14
CA SER A 41 -17.16 23.96 23.20
C SER A 41 -16.73 23.36 21.86
N VAL A 42 -17.65 23.16 20.91
CA VAL A 42 -17.33 22.48 19.63
C VAL A 42 -17.64 23.28 18.36
N ASN A 43 -16.80 23.10 17.34
CA ASN A 43 -16.94 23.49 15.94
C ASN A 43 -17.63 22.38 15.14
N ALA A 44 -18.83 21.98 15.56
CA ALA A 44 -19.65 20.98 14.89
C ALA A 44 -21.13 21.29 15.14
N ARG A 45 -22.03 20.76 14.31
CA ARG A 45 -23.47 20.82 14.62
C ARG A 45 -23.81 19.60 15.47
N VAL A 46 -24.23 19.85 16.71
CA VAL A 46 -24.63 18.80 17.65
C VAL A 46 -26.12 18.87 17.93
N ASP A 47 -26.83 17.78 17.68
CA ASP A 47 -28.25 17.65 18.00
C ASP A 47 -28.49 16.40 18.84
N PHE A 48 -29.45 16.47 19.77
CA PHE A 48 -29.84 15.37 20.66
C PHE A 48 -31.11 15.72 21.45
N ASP A 49 -31.77 14.67 21.94
CA ASP A 49 -32.84 14.75 22.93
C ASP A 49 -32.37 14.23 24.29
N LEU A 50 -32.70 14.91 25.37
CA LEU A 50 -32.45 14.49 26.75
C LEU A 50 -33.72 13.95 27.40
N HIS A 51 -33.67 12.74 27.95
CA HIS A 51 -34.72 12.14 28.76
C HIS A 51 -34.23 11.89 30.18
N LEU A 52 -35.06 12.24 31.16
CA LEU A 52 -34.84 11.95 32.57
C LEU A 52 -35.87 10.93 33.04
N SER A 53 -35.48 9.95 33.83
CA SER A 53 -36.41 8.98 34.40
C SER A 53 -35.96 8.47 35.76
N LEU A 54 -36.83 8.63 36.75
CA LEU A 54 -36.67 7.97 38.06
C LEU A 54 -37.24 6.56 38.04
N ILE A 55 -38.26 6.28 37.22
CA ILE A 55 -38.90 4.97 37.14
C ILE A 55 -37.96 3.92 36.51
N LYS A 56 -37.29 4.26 35.40
CA LYS A 56 -36.32 3.35 34.76
C LYS A 56 -35.04 3.15 35.59
N GLY A 57 -34.72 4.14 36.43
CA GLY A 57 -33.49 4.21 37.20
C GLY A 57 -33.60 3.74 38.66
N PHE A 58 -34.81 3.66 39.22
CA PHE A 58 -35.03 3.60 40.67
C PHE A 58 -34.15 2.55 41.39
N PRO A 59 -33.47 2.91 42.51
CA PRO A 59 -33.53 4.20 43.22
C PRO A 59 -32.69 5.34 42.61
N ASP A 60 -32.02 5.10 41.49
CA ASP A 60 -31.12 6.06 40.84
C ASP A 60 -31.84 6.95 39.81
N LEU A 61 -31.21 8.07 39.44
CA LEU A 61 -31.62 8.89 38.32
C LEU A 61 -31.08 8.27 37.02
N PHE A 62 -31.96 7.97 36.07
CA PHE A 62 -31.56 7.62 34.72
C PHE A 62 -31.60 8.85 33.81
N VAL A 63 -30.44 9.20 33.25
CA VAL A 63 -30.26 10.29 32.30
C VAL A 63 -29.95 9.67 30.95
N GLU A 64 -30.72 9.99 29.91
CA GLU A 64 -30.62 9.35 28.61
C GLU A 64 -30.58 10.40 27.51
N LEU A 65 -29.47 10.47 26.77
CA LEU A 65 -29.41 11.20 25.50
C LEU A 65 -29.92 10.28 24.39
N ARG A 66 -30.80 10.75 23.51
CA ARG A 66 -31.33 10.00 22.38
C ARG A 66 -31.04 10.72 21.07
N ASN A 67 -30.87 9.89 20.03
CA ASN A 67 -30.67 10.34 18.65
C ASN A 67 -29.60 11.41 18.53
N LEU A 68 -28.50 11.28 19.28
CA LEU A 68 -27.44 12.27 19.21
C LEU A 68 -26.75 12.17 17.86
N THR A 69 -26.47 13.31 17.24
CA THR A 69 -25.63 13.44 16.05
C THR A 69 -24.61 14.55 16.24
N VAL A 70 -23.39 14.31 15.76
CA VAL A 70 -22.32 15.30 15.63
C VAL A 70 -21.94 15.34 14.16
N THR A 71 -22.41 16.37 13.45
CA THR A 71 -22.12 16.53 12.02
C THR A 71 -21.03 17.57 11.80
N GLY A 72 -20.17 17.29 10.82
CA GLY A 72 -19.09 18.18 10.43
C GLY A 72 -19.61 19.50 9.85
N ILE A 73 -18.74 20.49 9.85
CA ILE A 73 -18.90 21.78 9.18
C ILE A 73 -17.75 21.98 8.19
N ASP A 74 -17.83 23.01 7.36
CA ASP A 74 -16.80 23.38 6.38
C ASP A 74 -16.42 22.20 5.45
N GLN A 75 -15.17 21.74 5.51
CA GLN A 75 -14.63 20.66 4.67
C GLN A 75 -15.24 19.28 4.99
N PHE A 76 -15.98 19.16 6.10
CA PHE A 76 -16.69 17.96 6.54
C PHE A 76 -18.22 18.14 6.49
N GLU A 77 -18.73 19.17 5.79
CA GLU A 77 -20.17 19.35 5.62
C GLU A 77 -20.77 18.16 4.85
N GLY A 78 -21.86 17.60 5.39
CA GLY A 78 -22.50 16.38 4.87
C GLY A 78 -22.03 15.09 5.55
N ASP A 79 -20.92 15.12 6.29
CA ASP A 79 -20.43 13.98 7.07
C ASP A 79 -20.92 14.02 8.54
N THR A 80 -21.07 12.82 9.12
CA THR A 80 -21.44 12.64 10.53
C THR A 80 -20.31 11.91 11.25
N LEU A 81 -19.62 12.61 12.17
CA LEU A 81 -18.53 12.05 12.96
C LEU A 81 -19.05 10.96 13.91
N ILE A 82 -20.06 11.30 14.71
CA ILE A 82 -20.66 10.40 15.70
C ILE A 82 -22.18 10.51 15.61
N ALA A 83 -22.85 9.36 15.63
CA ALA A 83 -24.26 9.26 15.91
C ALA A 83 -24.54 8.08 16.84
N PHE A 84 -25.56 8.18 17.70
CA PHE A 84 -26.02 7.01 18.46
C PHE A 84 -27.51 7.09 18.76
N ARG A 85 -28.14 5.93 18.87
CA ARG A 85 -29.58 5.85 19.20
C ARG A 85 -29.86 6.30 20.63
N SER A 86 -29.07 5.81 21.58
CA SER A 86 -29.19 6.26 22.97
C SER A 86 -27.88 6.13 23.74
N PHE A 87 -27.58 7.12 24.57
CA PHE A 87 -26.55 7.10 25.59
C PHE A 87 -27.17 7.30 26.96
N GLY A 88 -27.16 6.25 27.79
CA GLY A 88 -27.79 6.21 29.10
C GLY A 88 -26.76 6.19 30.23
N LEU A 89 -26.98 7.04 31.22
CA LEU A 89 -26.25 7.12 32.48
C LEU A 89 -27.18 6.81 33.64
N LYS A 90 -26.77 5.92 34.55
CA LYS A 90 -27.40 5.80 35.87
C LYS A 90 -26.56 6.53 36.89
N VAL A 91 -27.14 7.55 37.50
CA VAL A 91 -26.50 8.44 38.47
C VAL A 91 -27.20 8.31 39.81
N ASN A 92 -26.45 8.23 40.91
CA ASN A 92 -27.06 8.25 42.24
C ASN A 92 -27.90 9.53 42.42
N LEU A 93 -29.17 9.37 42.79
CA LEU A 93 -30.12 10.47 42.87
C LEU A 93 -29.72 11.53 43.91
N ILE A 94 -29.21 11.11 45.06
CA ILE A 94 -28.85 12.02 46.16
C ILE A 94 -27.62 12.84 45.78
N SER A 95 -26.60 12.22 45.17
CA SER A 95 -25.42 12.95 44.70
C SER A 95 -25.75 13.90 43.57
N ALA A 96 -26.66 13.52 42.67
CA ALA A 96 -27.12 14.39 41.57
C ALA A 96 -27.85 15.63 42.10
N ILE A 97 -28.75 15.48 43.08
CA ILE A 97 -29.47 16.61 43.70
C ILE A 97 -28.51 17.53 44.47
N ARG A 98 -27.54 16.94 45.19
CA ARG A 98 -26.54 17.72 45.96
C ARG A 98 -25.45 18.36 45.11
N MET A 99 -25.34 17.97 43.84
CA MET A 99 -24.27 18.37 42.91
C MET A 99 -22.85 18.22 43.51
N LYS A 100 -22.65 17.20 44.36
CA LYS A 100 -21.38 16.92 45.04
C LYS A 100 -21.10 15.42 44.98
N ASN A 101 -19.88 15.03 44.61
CA ASN A 101 -19.45 13.63 44.50
C ASN A 101 -20.40 12.79 43.64
N ILE A 102 -20.67 13.25 42.40
CA ILE A 102 -21.63 12.61 41.49
C ILE A 102 -21.20 11.16 41.20
N ASP A 103 -22.01 10.21 41.66
CA ASP A 103 -21.72 8.77 41.57
C ASP A 103 -22.42 8.14 40.35
N PHE A 104 -21.62 7.76 39.35
CA PHE A 104 -22.06 7.08 38.13
C PHE A 104 -21.98 5.56 38.29
N LYS A 105 -23.13 4.89 38.26
CA LYS A 105 -23.21 3.43 38.42
C LYS A 105 -23.10 2.67 37.11
N SER A 106 -23.67 3.20 36.02
CA SER A 106 -23.61 2.51 34.73
C SER A 106 -23.65 3.45 33.54
N VAL A 107 -22.92 3.07 32.49
CA VAL A 107 -22.92 3.69 31.18
C VAL A 107 -23.45 2.71 30.15
N ILE A 108 -24.37 3.14 29.30
CA ILE A 108 -24.97 2.33 28.23
C ILE A 108 -24.94 3.14 26.94
N LEU A 109 -24.33 2.62 25.89
CA LEU A 109 -24.30 3.20 24.55
C LEU A 109 -24.94 2.22 23.58
N ASP A 110 -26.09 2.60 23.02
CA ASP A 110 -26.87 1.78 22.08
C ASP A 110 -26.68 2.28 20.65
N LYS A 111 -26.23 1.38 19.78
CA LYS A 111 -26.00 1.61 18.36
C LYS A 111 -25.14 2.83 18.05
N PRO A 112 -23.92 2.96 18.62
CA PRO A 112 -23.02 4.00 18.17
C PRO A 112 -22.59 3.76 16.72
N ARG A 113 -22.51 4.84 15.98
CA ARG A 113 -22.05 4.96 14.60
C ARG A 113 -20.96 6.02 14.60
N ILE A 114 -19.72 5.63 14.36
CA ILE A 114 -18.56 6.53 14.35
C ILE A 114 -17.96 6.47 12.95
N HIS A 115 -17.70 7.64 12.37
CA HIS A 115 -17.01 7.78 11.10
C HIS A 115 -15.89 8.81 11.28
N ALA A 116 -14.69 8.33 11.59
CA ALA A 116 -13.49 9.14 11.71
C ALA A 116 -12.80 9.23 10.34
N VAL A 117 -12.48 10.45 9.91
CA VAL A 117 -11.90 10.72 8.58
C VAL A 117 -10.70 11.64 8.72
N VAL A 118 -9.59 11.29 8.07
CA VAL A 118 -8.45 12.16 7.80
C VAL A 118 -8.39 12.43 6.30
N LEU A 119 -8.41 13.71 5.93
CA LEU A 119 -8.30 14.15 4.55
C LEU A 119 -6.85 14.08 4.06
N GLU A 120 -6.63 14.14 2.74
CA GLU A 120 -5.28 14.17 2.14
C GLU A 120 -4.40 15.33 2.67
N ASN A 121 -5.03 16.42 3.12
CA ASN A 121 -4.34 17.56 3.74
C ASN A 121 -4.01 17.37 5.23
N GLY A 122 -4.27 16.18 5.79
CA GLY A 122 -4.03 15.82 7.20
C GLY A 122 -5.07 16.32 8.20
N LYS A 123 -6.10 17.06 7.77
CA LYS A 123 -7.18 17.50 8.67
C LYS A 123 -8.10 16.35 9.04
N ALA A 124 -8.45 16.28 10.31
CA ALA A 124 -9.30 15.22 10.85
C ALA A 124 -10.68 15.73 11.27
N ASN A 125 -11.73 14.96 11.00
CA ASN A 125 -13.11 15.37 11.32
C ASN A 125 -13.48 15.30 12.80
N TRP A 126 -12.60 14.74 13.64
CA TRP A 126 -12.75 14.74 15.11
C TRP A 126 -12.10 15.92 15.80
N ASP A 127 -11.32 16.74 15.07
CA ASP A 127 -10.72 17.97 15.59
C ASP A 127 -11.76 19.10 15.63
N ILE A 128 -12.73 18.94 16.53
CA ILE A 128 -13.90 19.83 16.65
C ILE A 128 -13.83 20.71 17.89
N MET A 129 -12.80 20.64 18.74
CA MET A 129 -12.76 21.43 19.96
C MET A 129 -12.40 22.88 19.64
N LYS A 130 -13.12 23.84 20.23
CA LYS A 130 -12.78 25.26 20.07
C LYS A 130 -11.59 25.62 20.96
N ASP A 131 -10.60 26.29 20.39
CA ASP A 131 -9.49 26.88 21.15
C ASP A 131 -10.03 27.84 22.20
N THR A 132 -9.96 27.44 23.45
CA THR A 132 -10.36 28.28 24.59
C THR A 132 -9.13 29.00 25.14
N SER A 133 -8.45 29.79 24.29
CA SER A 133 -7.26 30.57 24.70
C SER A 133 -7.59 31.99 25.14
N THR A 134 -8.82 32.28 25.57
CA THR A 134 -9.11 33.50 26.33
C THR A 134 -8.96 33.19 27.81
N ALA A 135 -7.91 33.74 28.41
CA ALA A 135 -7.73 33.77 29.86
C ALA A 135 -8.99 34.35 30.51
N VAL A 136 -9.82 33.46 31.07
CA VAL A 136 -10.89 33.88 31.98
C VAL A 136 -10.18 34.35 33.25
N THR A 137 -10.29 35.64 33.55
CA THR A 137 -10.02 36.13 34.91
C THR A 137 -10.90 35.33 35.86
N VAL A 138 -10.27 34.42 36.61
CA VAL A 138 -10.94 33.60 37.60
C VAL A 138 -11.44 34.53 38.71
N ASP A 139 -12.76 34.68 38.82
CA ASP A 139 -13.38 35.21 40.03
C ASP A 139 -12.98 34.29 41.20
N THR A 140 -12.26 34.85 42.17
CA THR A 140 -11.60 34.14 43.28
C THR A 140 -12.54 33.76 44.42
N THR A 141 -13.82 33.50 44.15
CA THR A 141 -14.67 32.84 45.14
C THR A 141 -14.41 31.34 45.06
N PRO A 142 -13.88 30.68 46.11
CA PRO A 142 -13.62 29.24 46.07
C PRO A 142 -14.97 28.50 46.06
N SER A 143 -15.48 28.16 44.88
CA SER A 143 -16.41 27.03 44.77
C SER A 143 -15.59 25.77 45.03
N GLU A 144 -15.94 24.97 46.03
CA GLU A 144 -15.36 23.63 46.18
C GLU A 144 -15.40 22.92 44.81
N PRO A 145 -14.27 22.43 44.28
CA PRO A 145 -14.28 21.69 43.02
C PRO A 145 -15.24 20.50 43.17
N VAL A 146 -16.15 20.36 42.21
CA VAL A 146 -17.01 19.18 42.12
C VAL A 146 -16.11 17.99 41.81
N HIS A 147 -15.72 17.24 42.84
CA HIS A 147 -14.97 16.01 42.66
C HIS A 147 -15.86 14.96 42.01
N PHE A 148 -15.52 14.53 40.80
CA PHE A 148 -16.18 13.41 40.14
C PHE A 148 -15.52 12.11 40.59
N SER A 149 -16.18 11.37 41.49
CA SER A 149 -15.75 10.00 41.82
C SER A 149 -16.46 9.03 40.89
N ALA A 150 -15.82 8.62 39.80
CA ALA A 150 -16.39 7.67 38.84
C ALA A 150 -16.37 6.23 39.41
N ARG A 151 -17.42 5.86 40.17
CA ARG A 151 -17.61 4.53 40.76
C ARG A 151 -18.32 3.58 39.80
N LEU A 152 -17.82 3.51 38.57
CA LEU A 152 -18.44 2.78 37.47
C LEU A 152 -18.58 1.28 37.83
N ARG A 153 -19.80 0.75 37.74
CA ARG A 153 -20.09 -0.67 37.99
C ARG A 153 -20.31 -1.48 36.73
N LYS A 154 -20.76 -0.82 35.66
CA LYS A 154 -21.13 -1.44 34.39
C LYS A 154 -20.94 -0.49 33.22
N LEU A 155 -20.23 -0.93 32.19
CA LEU A 155 -20.20 -0.27 30.88
C LEU A 155 -20.77 -1.23 29.85
N LEU A 156 -21.65 -0.74 28.98
CA LEU A 156 -22.29 -1.55 27.95
C LEU A 156 -22.35 -0.77 26.64
N ILE A 157 -21.74 -1.32 25.59
CA ILE A 157 -21.90 -0.89 24.20
C ILE A 157 -22.64 -2.00 23.45
N LYS A 158 -23.67 -1.64 22.70
CA LYS A 158 -24.45 -2.58 21.89
C LYS A 158 -24.41 -2.20 20.43
N ASP A 159 -24.12 -3.18 19.57
CA ASP A 159 -24.25 -3.06 18.12
C ASP A 159 -23.60 -1.78 17.56
N GLY A 160 -22.32 -1.56 17.84
CA GLY A 160 -21.53 -0.43 17.36
C GLY A 160 -21.03 -0.63 15.92
N LEU A 161 -20.94 0.48 15.18
CA LEU A 161 -20.28 0.55 13.87
C LEU A 161 -19.24 1.66 13.95
N MET A 162 -17.99 1.34 13.64
CA MET A 162 -16.90 2.29 13.60
C MET A 162 -16.24 2.20 12.23
N ARG A 163 -16.04 3.35 11.60
CA ARG A 163 -15.33 3.50 10.34
C ARG A 163 -14.21 4.51 10.54
N TYR A 164 -13.03 4.16 10.08
CA TYR A 164 -11.87 5.03 10.05
C TYR A 164 -11.38 5.07 8.60
N ASP A 165 -11.26 6.26 8.02
CA ASP A 165 -10.83 6.52 6.64
C ASP A 165 -9.71 7.56 6.67
N ASP A 166 -8.47 7.12 6.61
CA ASP A 166 -7.30 7.98 6.51
C ASP A 166 -6.79 7.99 5.07
N ARG A 167 -7.12 9.06 4.37
CA ARG A 167 -6.77 9.25 2.96
C ARG A 167 -5.32 9.69 2.79
N GLN A 168 -4.72 10.28 3.82
CA GLN A 168 -3.32 10.67 3.81
C GLN A 168 -2.41 9.44 3.93
N ALA A 169 -2.76 8.50 4.81
CA ALA A 169 -2.01 7.27 5.04
C ALA A 169 -2.49 6.08 4.18
N GLY A 170 -3.52 6.25 3.34
CA GLY A 170 -4.07 5.16 2.51
C GLY A 170 -4.69 4.02 3.34
N MET A 171 -5.23 4.33 4.52
CA MET A 171 -5.67 3.36 5.52
C MET A 171 -7.18 3.41 5.76
N GLN A 172 -7.83 2.24 5.78
CA GLN A 172 -9.24 2.10 6.07
C GLN A 172 -9.51 0.99 7.07
N ALA A 173 -10.29 1.28 8.11
CA ALA A 173 -10.73 0.29 9.08
C ALA A 173 -12.25 0.35 9.28
N VAL A 174 -12.90 -0.80 9.35
CA VAL A 174 -14.33 -0.91 9.63
C VAL A 174 -14.56 -2.00 10.66
N ILE A 175 -15.22 -1.65 11.77
CA ILE A 175 -15.68 -2.58 12.80
C ILE A 175 -17.19 -2.53 12.82
N ASN A 176 -17.84 -3.65 12.47
CA ASN A 176 -19.29 -3.78 12.44
C ASN A 176 -19.79 -4.73 13.55
N GLY A 177 -20.95 -4.44 14.12
CA GLY A 177 -21.57 -5.26 15.17
C GLY A 177 -20.78 -5.28 16.48
N PHE A 178 -20.11 -4.18 16.84
CA PHE A 178 -19.29 -4.12 18.05
C PHE A 178 -20.14 -4.15 19.33
N ASN A 179 -19.89 -5.12 20.20
CA ASN A 179 -20.54 -5.25 21.49
C ASN A 179 -19.47 -5.27 22.57
N PHE A 180 -19.71 -4.56 23.67
CA PHE A 180 -18.79 -4.50 24.81
C PHE A 180 -19.58 -4.51 26.11
N LEU A 181 -19.18 -5.35 27.05
CA LEU A 181 -19.74 -5.40 28.40
C LEU A 181 -18.60 -5.48 29.39
N MET A 182 -18.48 -4.48 30.26
CA MET A 182 -17.63 -4.52 31.43
C MET A 182 -18.50 -4.53 32.69
N LYS A 183 -18.17 -5.39 33.65
CA LYS A 183 -18.75 -5.43 34.99
C LYS A 183 -17.64 -5.51 36.02
N GLY A 184 -17.70 -4.70 37.06
CA GLY A 184 -16.73 -4.69 38.15
C GLY A 184 -16.99 -3.46 39.01
N ASN A 185 -16.70 -3.52 40.32
CA ASN A 185 -16.91 -2.36 41.18
C ASN A 185 -15.61 -1.57 41.31
N LEU A 186 -15.42 -0.55 40.47
CA LEU A 186 -14.18 0.26 40.47
C LEU A 186 -14.05 1.19 41.69
N ALA A 187 -15.01 1.18 42.62
CA ALA A 187 -14.97 1.97 43.84
C ALA A 187 -14.18 1.32 44.99
N ASN A 188 -13.83 0.04 44.86
CA ASN A 188 -13.15 -0.72 45.90
C ASN A 188 -11.64 -0.75 45.64
N ASP A 189 -10.84 -0.80 46.72
CA ASP A 189 -9.38 -0.99 46.63
C ASP A 189 -9.01 -2.30 45.92
N PHE A 190 -9.86 -3.32 46.00
CA PHE A 190 -9.75 -4.57 45.26
C PHE A 190 -11.06 -4.92 44.57
N THR A 191 -10.99 -5.32 43.30
CA THR A 191 -12.19 -5.66 42.51
C THR A 191 -11.87 -6.63 41.38
N SER A 192 -12.80 -7.53 41.08
CA SER A 192 -12.74 -8.36 39.88
C SER A 192 -13.55 -7.70 38.76
N ILE A 193 -12.91 -7.52 37.61
CA ILE A 193 -13.47 -6.90 36.41
C ILE A 193 -13.64 -8.00 35.36
N ALA A 194 -14.88 -8.23 34.95
CA ALA A 194 -15.23 -9.12 33.86
C ALA A 194 -15.57 -8.30 32.61
N ILE A 195 -14.84 -8.53 31.53
CA ILE A 195 -15.02 -7.89 30.23
C ILE A 195 -15.42 -8.95 29.20
N LYS A 196 -16.46 -8.66 28.41
CA LYS A 196 -16.82 -9.44 27.22
C LYS A 196 -16.95 -8.48 26.05
N THR A 197 -16.29 -8.78 24.95
CA THR A 197 -16.35 -7.97 23.73
C THR A 197 -16.47 -8.85 22.50
N SER A 198 -17.16 -8.35 21.47
CA SER A 198 -17.27 -9.03 20.18
C SER A 198 -17.48 -8.04 19.04
N ALA A 199 -17.12 -8.45 17.83
CA ALA A 199 -17.45 -7.75 16.59
C ALA A 199 -17.81 -8.79 15.51
N ASP A 200 -18.82 -8.50 14.71
CA ASP A 200 -19.32 -9.40 13.67
C ASP A 200 -18.42 -9.38 12.43
N ALA A 201 -17.77 -8.26 12.16
CA ALA A 201 -16.84 -8.10 11.05
C ALA A 201 -15.86 -6.96 11.32
N ILE A 202 -14.57 -7.27 11.22
CA ILE A 202 -13.46 -6.32 11.22
C ILE A 202 -12.79 -6.39 9.86
N THR A 203 -12.71 -5.24 9.20
CA THR A 203 -11.96 -5.06 7.95
C THR A 203 -10.89 -4.01 8.16
N PHE A 204 -9.68 -4.28 7.66
CA PHE A 204 -8.55 -3.38 7.69
C PHE A 204 -7.80 -3.46 6.36
N ILE A 205 -7.66 -2.32 5.70
CA ILE A 205 -7.02 -2.16 4.40
C ILE A 205 -5.97 -1.06 4.54
N MET A 206 -4.77 -1.30 4.02
CA MET A 206 -3.69 -0.32 3.96
C MET A 206 -3.02 -0.47 2.60
N ASP A 207 -2.79 0.65 1.90
CA ASP A 207 -2.21 0.66 0.55
C ASP A 207 -2.92 -0.29 -0.44
N LYS A 208 -4.26 -0.36 -0.33
CA LYS A 208 -5.15 -1.26 -1.10
C LYS A 208 -4.98 -2.76 -0.79
N ILE A 209 -4.13 -3.13 0.15
CA ILE A 209 -3.92 -4.51 0.59
C ILE A 209 -4.86 -4.79 1.77
N PRO A 210 -5.78 -5.77 1.66
CA PRO A 210 -6.64 -6.16 2.77
C PRO A 210 -5.84 -7.05 3.75
N TYR A 211 -5.57 -6.55 4.95
CA TYR A 211 -4.93 -7.30 6.03
C TYR A 211 -5.95 -8.09 6.86
N LEU A 212 -7.12 -7.49 7.09
CA LEU A 212 -8.28 -8.15 7.67
C LEU A 212 -9.47 -7.89 6.74
N ASN A 213 -10.27 -8.91 6.47
CA ASN A 213 -11.46 -8.78 5.66
C ASN A 213 -12.61 -9.52 6.35
N ARG A 214 -13.51 -8.74 6.97
CA ARG A 214 -14.70 -9.24 7.67
C ARG A 214 -14.42 -10.31 8.73
N VAL A 215 -13.30 -10.18 9.43
CA VAL A 215 -12.88 -11.10 10.49
C VAL A 215 -13.80 -10.95 11.71
N LYS A 216 -14.32 -12.07 12.22
CA LYS A 216 -15.12 -12.08 13.46
C LYS A 216 -14.20 -12.00 14.66
N MET A 217 -14.55 -11.19 15.65
CA MET A 217 -13.79 -11.06 16.90
C MET A 217 -14.67 -11.42 18.09
N ALA A 218 -14.10 -12.15 19.04
CA ALA A 218 -14.67 -12.28 20.38
C ALA A 218 -13.55 -12.33 21.43
N ALA A 219 -13.77 -11.72 22.58
CA ALA A 219 -12.83 -11.79 23.69
C ALA A 219 -13.55 -11.77 25.04
N HIS A 220 -12.94 -12.46 26.01
CA HIS A 220 -13.30 -12.37 27.41
C HIS A 220 -12.05 -12.09 28.23
N PHE A 221 -12.17 -11.17 29.18
CA PHE A 221 -11.11 -10.87 30.13
C PHE A 221 -11.66 -10.90 31.55
N ASP A 222 -10.97 -11.62 32.42
CA ASP A 222 -11.23 -11.66 33.86
C ASP A 222 -9.99 -11.14 34.59
N VAL A 223 -10.11 -9.90 35.06
CA VAL A 223 -9.01 -9.11 35.62
C VAL A 223 -9.25 -8.87 37.10
N ASP A 224 -8.31 -9.29 37.96
CA ASP A 224 -8.30 -8.87 39.36
C ASP A 224 -7.47 -7.61 39.50
N ALA A 225 -8.09 -6.55 40.00
CA ALA A 225 -7.50 -5.23 40.02
C ALA A 225 -7.33 -4.75 41.47
N ASP A 226 -6.07 -4.61 41.88
CA ASP A 226 -5.63 -4.00 43.14
C ASP A 226 -5.39 -2.51 42.87
N MET A 227 -6.42 -1.69 43.10
CA MET A 227 -6.40 -0.24 42.86
C MET A 227 -5.43 0.47 43.81
N ALA A 228 -5.20 -0.08 45.01
CA ALA A 228 -4.27 0.51 45.97
C ALA A 228 -2.80 0.40 45.51
N LYS A 229 -2.49 -0.67 44.77
CA LYS A 229 -1.16 -0.88 44.16
C LYS A 229 -1.11 -0.54 42.66
N SER A 230 -2.25 -0.23 42.07
CA SER A 230 -2.44 -0.09 40.61
C SER A 230 -1.95 -1.32 39.82
N VAL A 231 -2.20 -2.53 40.33
CA VAL A 231 -1.80 -3.79 39.69
C VAL A 231 -3.03 -4.56 39.23
N PHE A 232 -2.96 -5.07 38.00
CA PHE A 232 -4.02 -5.80 37.31
C PHE A 232 -3.51 -7.20 36.96
N THR A 233 -4.15 -8.23 37.51
CA THR A 233 -3.82 -9.63 37.27
C THR A 233 -4.79 -10.24 36.28
N LEU A 234 -4.27 -10.68 35.15
CA LEU A 234 -4.92 -11.36 34.04
C LEU A 234 -4.95 -12.87 34.34
N ARG A 235 -6.14 -13.48 34.53
CA ARG A 235 -6.26 -14.88 35.04
C ARG A 235 -6.67 -15.94 34.03
N ASP A 236 -7.76 -15.72 33.31
CA ASP A 236 -8.25 -16.60 32.24
C ASP A 236 -8.84 -15.71 31.16
N ASN A 237 -7.94 -15.17 30.34
CA ASN A 237 -8.35 -14.30 29.26
C ASN A 237 -8.21 -15.05 27.95
N ALA A 238 -9.14 -14.85 27.04
CA ALA A 238 -8.96 -15.29 25.67
C ALA A 238 -9.46 -14.24 24.69
N PHE A 239 -8.72 -14.13 23.60
CA PHE A 239 -9.03 -13.32 22.45
C PHE A 239 -9.11 -14.23 21.23
N SER A 240 -10.14 -14.06 20.41
CA SER A 240 -10.35 -14.86 19.22
C SER A 240 -10.63 -14.00 18.00
N LEU A 241 -9.97 -14.36 16.90
CA LEU A 241 -10.20 -13.84 15.56
C LEU A 241 -10.51 -15.03 14.66
N ASN A 242 -11.70 -15.07 14.08
CA ASN A 242 -12.22 -16.25 13.37
C ASN A 242 -12.03 -17.53 14.20
N GLU A 243 -11.21 -18.48 13.72
CA GLU A 243 -10.93 -19.74 14.42
C GLU A 243 -9.67 -19.69 15.30
N LEU A 244 -8.85 -18.65 15.19
CA LEU A 244 -7.69 -18.44 16.06
C LEU A 244 -8.16 -18.01 17.45
N THR A 245 -7.67 -18.67 18.50
CA THR A 245 -7.94 -18.28 19.90
C THR A 245 -6.63 -18.26 20.68
N LEU A 246 -6.28 -17.10 21.21
CA LEU A 246 -5.11 -16.87 22.05
C LEU A 246 -5.54 -16.67 23.50
N GLY A 247 -4.93 -17.42 24.41
CA GLY A 247 -5.01 -17.19 25.85
C GLY A 247 -3.91 -16.22 26.32
N TRP A 248 -4.22 -15.41 27.32
CA TRP A 248 -3.30 -14.40 27.85
C TRP A 248 -3.42 -14.32 29.38
N ASP A 249 -2.31 -14.51 30.08
CA ASP A 249 -2.27 -14.50 31.56
C ASP A 249 -1.03 -13.76 32.05
N GLY A 250 -1.12 -13.12 33.21
CA GLY A 250 0.00 -12.36 33.76
C GLY A 250 -0.41 -11.13 34.54
N THR A 251 0.48 -10.14 34.62
CA THR A 251 0.28 -8.92 35.40
C THR A 251 0.63 -7.67 34.61
N VAL A 252 -0.17 -6.63 34.79
CA VAL A 252 0.10 -5.27 34.31
C VAL A 252 0.02 -4.34 35.51
N GLY A 253 1.05 -3.53 35.76
CA GLY A 253 1.09 -2.57 36.86
C GLY A 253 1.31 -1.15 36.37
N LEU A 254 0.62 -0.17 36.95
CA LEU A 254 0.88 1.25 36.68
C LEU A 254 1.77 1.81 37.80
N ALA A 255 2.95 2.31 37.46
CA ALA A 255 3.88 2.92 38.39
C ALA A 255 4.25 4.33 37.90
N GLY A 256 3.55 5.34 38.43
CA GLY A 256 3.64 6.70 37.89
C GLY A 256 3.14 6.73 36.45
N ASP A 257 3.99 7.20 35.54
CA ASP A 257 3.71 7.27 34.10
C ASP A 257 4.11 6.00 33.35
N SER A 258 4.72 5.02 34.03
CA SER A 258 5.21 3.78 33.44
C SER A 258 4.22 2.63 33.63
N ILE A 259 4.20 1.71 32.66
CA ILE A 259 3.40 0.48 32.70
C ILE A 259 4.34 -0.72 32.77
N LEU A 260 4.35 -1.42 33.90
CA LEU A 260 5.06 -2.69 34.06
C LEU A 260 4.22 -3.83 33.49
N THR A 261 4.81 -4.65 32.63
CA THR A 261 4.14 -5.77 31.96
C THR A 261 4.90 -7.05 32.25
N ASP A 262 4.20 -8.12 32.60
CA ASP A 262 4.70 -9.50 32.60
C ASP A 262 3.53 -10.40 32.20
N VAL A 263 3.38 -10.62 30.90
CA VAL A 263 2.23 -11.29 30.30
C VAL A 263 2.71 -12.41 29.41
N LYS A 264 2.11 -13.58 29.53
CA LYS A 264 2.34 -14.73 28.65
C LYS A 264 1.11 -14.93 27.78
N PHE A 265 1.34 -15.37 26.55
CA PHE A 265 0.26 -15.75 25.65
C PHE A 265 0.56 -17.08 24.99
N ALA A 266 -0.50 -17.82 24.67
CA ALA A 266 -0.41 -19.08 23.95
C ALA A 266 -1.71 -19.38 23.21
N THR A 267 -1.62 -20.08 22.09
CA THR A 267 -2.78 -20.60 21.36
C THR A 267 -3.53 -21.62 22.19
N LYS A 268 -4.85 -21.44 22.35
CA LYS A 268 -5.74 -22.41 23.00
C LYS A 268 -6.16 -23.55 22.05
N LYS A 269 -6.06 -23.34 20.74
CA LYS A 269 -6.31 -24.33 19.69
C LYS A 269 -5.05 -24.54 18.87
N THR A 270 -4.76 -25.79 18.56
CA THR A 270 -3.52 -26.16 17.86
C THR A 270 -3.77 -26.69 16.45
N ASP A 271 -5.00 -26.60 15.93
CA ASP A 271 -5.28 -26.98 14.54
C ASP A 271 -4.70 -25.94 13.57
N PHE A 272 -4.00 -26.39 12.53
CA PHE A 272 -3.48 -25.51 11.47
C PHE A 272 -4.58 -24.64 10.83
N ARG A 273 -5.82 -25.12 10.83
CA ARG A 273 -7.01 -24.37 10.40
C ARG A 273 -7.13 -23.00 11.09
N SER A 274 -6.75 -22.92 12.36
CA SER A 274 -6.88 -21.69 13.16
C SER A 274 -6.09 -20.54 12.57
N ILE A 275 -4.81 -20.74 12.22
CA ILE A 275 -3.99 -19.66 11.63
C ILE A 275 -4.38 -19.37 10.18
N LEU A 276 -4.73 -20.41 9.42
CA LEU A 276 -5.17 -20.26 8.02
C LEU A 276 -6.43 -19.40 7.89
N SER A 277 -7.29 -19.39 8.93
CA SER A 277 -8.51 -18.56 8.98
C SER A 277 -8.25 -17.04 8.98
N LEU A 278 -6.98 -16.61 9.12
CA LEU A 278 -6.57 -15.21 9.08
C LEU A 278 -5.85 -14.82 7.79
N VAL A 279 -5.58 -15.75 6.88
CA VAL A 279 -4.90 -15.46 5.61
C VAL A 279 -5.93 -14.96 4.58
N PRO A 280 -5.90 -13.67 4.17
CA PRO A 280 -6.96 -13.05 3.36
C PRO A 280 -7.27 -13.77 2.06
N ALA A 281 -6.23 -14.18 1.33
CA ALA A 281 -6.35 -14.93 0.09
C ALA A 281 -7.01 -16.30 0.27
N VAL A 282 -7.03 -16.85 1.50
CA VAL A 282 -7.55 -18.19 1.77
C VAL A 282 -9.01 -18.19 2.21
N TYR A 283 -9.45 -17.17 2.95
CA TYR A 283 -10.85 -17.08 3.35
C TYR A 283 -11.72 -16.19 2.46
N SER A 284 -11.14 -15.43 1.53
CA SER A 284 -11.91 -14.67 0.53
C SER A 284 -12.79 -15.57 -0.34
N HIS A 285 -12.41 -16.84 -0.51
CA HIS A 285 -13.18 -17.88 -1.18
C HIS A 285 -13.63 -18.93 -0.15
N ASP A 286 -14.91 -18.89 0.26
CA ASP A 286 -15.61 -19.86 1.13
C ASP A 286 -14.70 -20.76 2.01
N PHE A 287 -13.99 -20.15 2.98
CA PHE A 287 -13.08 -20.82 3.92
C PHE A 287 -13.68 -22.08 4.58
N ALA A 288 -15.00 -22.08 4.76
CA ALA A 288 -15.74 -23.21 5.32
C ALA A 288 -15.53 -24.51 4.54
N SER A 289 -15.26 -24.42 3.23
CA SER A 289 -15.07 -25.56 2.33
C SER A 289 -13.62 -26.05 2.25
N VAL A 290 -12.64 -25.22 2.64
CA VAL A 290 -11.22 -25.55 2.57
C VAL A 290 -10.90 -26.70 3.52
N GLN A 291 -10.31 -27.76 2.97
CA GLN A 291 -9.84 -28.93 3.72
C GLN A 291 -8.46 -28.63 4.29
N THR A 292 -8.28 -28.82 5.60
CA THR A 292 -7.02 -28.52 6.28
C THR A 292 -6.61 -29.64 7.22
N SER A 293 -5.32 -29.87 7.40
CA SER A 293 -4.76 -30.73 8.44
C SER A 293 -3.44 -30.17 8.94
N GLY A 294 -2.91 -30.76 10.02
CA GLY A 294 -1.65 -30.35 10.64
C GLY A 294 -1.87 -29.56 11.92
N GLN A 295 -0.76 -29.30 12.60
CA GLN A 295 -0.72 -28.62 13.88
C GLN A 295 -0.12 -27.23 13.76
N PHE A 296 -0.53 -26.34 14.65
CA PHE A 296 -0.09 -24.97 14.78
C PHE A 296 0.06 -24.64 16.27
N GLN A 297 1.12 -23.93 16.60
CA GLN A 297 1.36 -23.40 17.93
C GLN A 297 1.92 -21.99 17.81
N LEU A 298 1.37 -21.08 18.59
CA LEU A 298 1.91 -19.74 18.77
C LEU A 298 1.90 -19.44 20.26
N ASP A 299 3.06 -19.17 20.82
CA ASP A 299 3.23 -18.83 22.24
C ASP A 299 4.34 -17.80 22.43
N GLY A 300 4.36 -17.19 23.60
CA GLY A 300 5.32 -16.13 23.87
C GLY A 300 5.04 -15.39 25.16
N HIS A 301 5.81 -14.33 25.36
CA HIS A 301 5.62 -13.44 26.49
C HIS A 301 5.99 -12.00 26.14
N VAL A 302 5.45 -11.06 26.89
CA VAL A 302 5.77 -9.63 26.87
C VAL A 302 6.15 -9.25 28.29
N LYS A 303 7.38 -8.76 28.47
CA LYS A 303 7.92 -8.44 29.79
C LYS A 303 8.78 -7.18 29.75
N GLY A 304 8.58 -6.32 30.73
CA GLY A 304 9.37 -5.10 30.88
C GLY A 304 8.49 -3.89 31.17
N VAL A 305 9.07 -2.71 30.96
CA VAL A 305 8.42 -1.43 31.21
C VAL A 305 8.04 -0.80 29.87
N TYR A 306 6.83 -0.26 29.79
CA TYR A 306 6.43 0.68 28.77
C TYR A 306 6.45 2.09 29.37
N TYR A 307 7.21 3.00 28.77
CA TYR A 307 7.30 4.40 29.19
C TYR A 307 7.87 5.25 28.06
N ASP A 308 7.13 6.29 27.64
CA ASP A 308 7.54 7.19 26.55
C ASP A 308 7.91 6.42 25.26
N THR A 309 9.20 6.32 24.95
CA THR A 309 9.75 5.59 23.79
C THR A 309 10.22 4.17 24.12
N ILE A 310 10.27 3.80 25.40
CA ILE A 310 10.66 2.46 25.86
C ILE A 310 9.49 1.50 25.69
N LEU A 311 9.74 0.39 25.02
CA LEU A 311 8.78 -0.69 24.83
C LEU A 311 9.14 -1.89 25.74
N PRO A 312 8.16 -2.71 26.16
CA PRO A 312 8.45 -3.96 26.83
C PRO A 312 9.08 -4.93 25.82
N SER A 313 10.01 -5.77 26.30
CA SER A 313 10.57 -6.84 25.48
C SER A 313 9.54 -7.94 25.25
N ALA A 314 9.64 -8.67 24.15
CA ALA A 314 8.71 -9.72 23.81
C ALA A 314 9.41 -10.89 23.12
N MET A 315 9.02 -12.11 23.48
CA MET A 315 9.41 -13.31 22.73
C MET A 315 8.18 -13.92 22.08
N LEU A 316 8.32 -14.35 20.83
CA LEU A 316 7.28 -15.04 20.08
C LEU A 316 7.87 -16.30 19.44
N ASN A 317 7.24 -17.44 19.70
CA ASN A 317 7.53 -18.74 19.12
C ASN A 317 6.34 -19.17 18.24
N LEU A 318 6.60 -19.37 16.94
CA LEU A 318 5.62 -19.81 15.96
C LEU A 318 6.05 -21.15 15.37
N GLN A 319 5.18 -22.15 15.48
CA GLN A 319 5.40 -23.48 14.92
C GLN A 319 4.19 -23.96 14.13
N VAL A 320 4.46 -24.54 12.96
CA VAL A 320 3.48 -25.31 12.18
C VAL A 320 4.12 -26.66 11.87
N THR A 321 3.38 -27.74 12.11
CA THR A 321 3.84 -29.10 11.85
C THR A 321 2.86 -29.83 10.95
N ASP A 322 3.36 -30.34 9.82
CA ASP A 322 2.60 -31.11 8.83
C ASP A 322 1.31 -30.40 8.38
N GLY A 323 1.38 -29.08 8.23
CA GLY A 323 0.28 -28.26 7.74
C GLY A 323 -0.09 -28.62 6.30
N ARG A 324 -1.39 -28.61 6.00
CA ARG A 324 -1.93 -28.82 4.66
C ARG A 324 -3.15 -27.95 4.46
N PHE A 325 -3.34 -27.45 3.25
CA PHE A 325 -4.66 -27.00 2.81
C PHE A 325 -4.98 -27.40 1.37
N ARG A 326 -6.29 -27.54 1.09
CA ARG A 326 -6.83 -27.83 -0.24
C ARG A 326 -8.21 -27.20 -0.43
N TYR A 327 -8.41 -26.54 -1.56
CA TYR A 327 -9.75 -26.15 -2.01
C TYR A 327 -10.46 -27.33 -2.66
N PRO A 328 -11.75 -27.59 -2.34
CA PRO A 328 -12.49 -28.72 -2.92
C PRO A 328 -12.54 -28.71 -4.46
N ASP A 329 -12.67 -27.52 -5.04
CA ASP A 329 -12.82 -27.34 -6.50
C ASP A 329 -11.49 -27.38 -7.24
N LEU A 330 -10.37 -27.46 -6.51
CA LEU A 330 -9.03 -27.49 -7.09
C LEU A 330 -8.40 -28.90 -6.97
N PRO A 331 -7.64 -29.32 -8.01
CA PRO A 331 -7.15 -30.68 -8.10
C PRO A 331 -5.94 -30.96 -7.20
N ALA A 332 -5.22 -29.93 -6.74
CA ALA A 332 -4.01 -30.07 -5.94
C ALA A 332 -4.12 -29.37 -4.57
N SER A 333 -3.17 -29.71 -3.70
CA SER A 333 -3.02 -29.16 -2.35
C SER A 333 -1.67 -28.49 -2.18
N VAL A 334 -1.57 -27.70 -1.11
CA VAL A 334 -0.28 -27.38 -0.50
C VAL A 334 -0.12 -28.31 0.70
N ASP A 335 0.96 -29.07 0.69
CA ASP A 335 1.26 -30.11 1.66
C ASP A 335 2.54 -29.80 2.43
N ASN A 336 2.77 -30.57 3.51
CA ASN A 336 4.01 -30.55 4.30
C ASN A 336 4.44 -29.13 4.71
N ILE A 337 3.49 -28.28 5.11
CA ILE A 337 3.80 -26.94 5.59
C ILE A 337 4.46 -27.08 6.96
N GLN A 338 5.72 -26.67 7.06
CA GLN A 338 6.50 -26.67 8.28
C GLN A 338 7.00 -25.25 8.54
N VAL A 339 6.69 -24.71 9.72
CA VAL A 339 7.18 -23.39 10.15
C VAL A 339 7.82 -23.55 11.51
N ASN A 340 9.00 -22.97 11.71
CA ASN A 340 9.66 -22.86 13.00
C ASN A 340 10.36 -21.50 13.05
N THR A 341 9.75 -20.56 13.75
CA THR A 341 10.21 -19.18 13.86
C THR A 341 10.25 -18.75 15.31
N LEU A 342 11.36 -18.16 15.72
CA LEU A 342 11.52 -17.47 17.00
C LEU A 342 11.80 -15.98 16.72
N VAL A 343 11.08 -15.10 17.39
CA VAL A 343 11.37 -13.67 17.43
C VAL A 343 11.66 -13.29 18.88
N ASP A 344 12.81 -12.69 19.12
CA ASP A 344 13.17 -12.11 20.42
C ASP A 344 13.33 -10.61 20.25
N PHE A 345 12.29 -9.87 20.64
CA PHE A 345 12.19 -8.43 20.53
C PHE A 345 12.65 -7.77 21.83
N HIS A 346 13.67 -6.93 21.73
CA HIS A 346 14.22 -6.20 22.87
C HIS A 346 13.69 -4.76 22.85
N GLY A 347 12.70 -4.46 23.69
CA GLY A 347 12.00 -3.17 23.60
C GLY A 347 12.77 -1.97 24.15
N GLU A 348 13.72 -2.18 25.07
CA GLU A 348 14.62 -1.14 25.59
C GLU A 348 15.76 -0.80 24.61
N ASP A 349 16.28 -1.82 23.93
CA ASP A 349 17.28 -1.70 22.89
C ASP A 349 16.84 -2.53 21.69
N MET A 350 16.09 -1.89 20.79
CA MET A 350 15.52 -2.53 19.62
C MET A 350 16.58 -3.15 18.71
N ASP A 351 17.84 -2.74 18.82
CA ASP A 351 18.94 -3.30 18.04
C ASP A 351 19.40 -4.67 18.55
N LEU A 352 19.04 -5.08 19.76
CA LEU A 352 19.28 -6.45 20.22
C LEU A 352 18.25 -7.43 19.68
N THR A 353 17.22 -6.96 18.97
CA THR A 353 16.15 -7.79 18.41
C THR A 353 16.70 -8.83 17.44
N THR A 354 16.22 -10.07 17.56
CA THR A 354 16.55 -11.16 16.63
C THR A 354 15.29 -11.78 16.03
N VAL A 355 15.39 -12.18 14.76
CA VAL A 355 14.37 -12.96 14.04
C VAL A 355 15.04 -14.20 13.49
N ASP A 356 14.59 -15.37 13.92
CA ASP A 356 15.16 -16.66 13.57
C ASP A 356 14.09 -17.58 12.96
N VAL A 357 13.97 -17.53 11.63
CA VAL A 357 13.19 -18.46 10.82
C VAL A 357 14.07 -19.68 10.53
N ARG A 358 14.03 -20.66 11.42
CA ARG A 358 14.85 -21.89 11.33
C ARG A 358 14.41 -22.80 10.20
N LYS A 359 13.10 -22.85 9.97
CA LYS A 359 12.50 -23.68 8.91
C LYS A 359 11.22 -23.03 8.44
N PHE A 360 11.15 -22.79 7.14
CA PHE A 360 9.91 -22.51 6.44
C PHE A 360 9.89 -23.40 5.20
N HIS A 361 9.11 -24.47 5.25
CA HIS A 361 9.02 -25.47 4.20
C HIS A 361 7.57 -25.64 3.77
N PHE A 362 7.32 -25.83 2.48
CA PHE A 362 6.05 -26.32 1.97
C PHE A 362 6.23 -27.01 0.61
N GLU A 363 5.26 -27.83 0.24
CA GLU A 363 5.19 -28.48 -1.06
C GLU A 363 3.95 -27.99 -1.83
N LEU A 364 4.17 -27.22 -2.90
CA LEU A 364 3.09 -26.74 -3.76
C LEU A 364 2.93 -27.68 -4.95
N ALA A 365 1.83 -28.44 -4.96
CA ALA A 365 1.56 -29.46 -5.97
C ALA A 365 2.78 -30.39 -6.22
N GLY A 366 3.41 -30.80 -5.11
CA GLY A 366 4.59 -31.68 -5.05
C GLY A 366 5.95 -31.00 -5.28
N ASN A 367 6.00 -29.68 -5.48
CA ASN A 367 7.28 -28.97 -5.63
C ASN A 367 7.70 -28.34 -4.29
N PRO A 368 8.86 -28.71 -3.73
CA PRO A 368 9.30 -28.22 -2.44
C PRO A 368 9.91 -26.82 -2.54
N LEU A 369 9.65 -26.03 -1.49
CA LEU A 369 10.31 -24.75 -1.24
C LEU A 369 10.77 -24.72 0.22
N ASP A 370 12.04 -24.39 0.41
CA ASP A 370 12.73 -24.27 1.69
C ASP A 370 13.30 -22.86 1.86
N VAL A 371 12.96 -22.22 2.98
CA VAL A 371 13.54 -20.95 3.43
C VAL A 371 14.04 -21.07 4.85
N SER A 372 15.22 -20.50 5.11
CA SER A 372 15.67 -20.13 6.45
C SER A 372 16.18 -18.70 6.43
N LEU A 373 15.99 -17.98 7.53
CA LEU A 373 16.39 -16.59 7.66
C LEU A 373 16.72 -16.26 9.12
N ASN A 374 17.90 -15.74 9.36
CA ASN A 374 18.31 -15.14 10.62
C ASN A 374 18.56 -13.64 10.40
N ILE A 375 18.02 -12.82 11.29
CA ILE A 375 18.26 -11.38 11.34
C ILE A 375 18.68 -11.01 12.77
N ALA A 376 19.71 -10.18 12.89
CA ALA A 376 20.15 -9.55 14.13
C ALA A 376 20.52 -8.08 13.88
N HIS A 377 20.58 -7.26 14.93
CA HIS A 377 20.96 -5.85 14.82
C HIS A 377 20.14 -5.03 13.80
N PRO A 378 18.79 -5.14 13.81
CA PRO A 378 17.96 -4.59 12.74
C PRO A 378 17.90 -3.05 12.70
N VAL A 379 18.43 -2.35 13.72
CA VAL A 379 18.36 -0.88 13.81
C VAL A 379 19.68 -0.24 13.40
N SER A 380 20.82 -0.76 13.86
CA SER A 380 22.14 -0.15 13.67
C SER A 380 22.88 -0.66 12.44
N ASP A 381 23.13 -1.97 12.36
CA ASP A 381 23.82 -2.63 11.25
C ASP A 381 23.19 -4.01 11.00
N PRO A 382 22.07 -4.08 10.25
CA PRO A 382 21.34 -5.31 10.02
C PRO A 382 22.25 -6.44 9.55
N GLN A 383 22.36 -7.47 10.38
CA GLN A 383 23.01 -8.72 10.05
C GLN A 383 21.96 -9.69 9.53
N VAL A 384 22.22 -10.30 8.37
CA VAL A 384 21.32 -11.26 7.74
C VAL A 384 22.08 -12.55 7.42
N ASP A 385 21.43 -13.69 7.54
CA ASP A 385 21.85 -14.99 7.02
C ASP A 385 20.61 -15.73 6.50
N GLY A 386 20.58 -16.04 5.21
CA GLY A 386 19.40 -16.54 4.53
C GLY A 386 19.71 -17.62 3.51
N LEU A 387 18.76 -18.54 3.34
CA LEU A 387 18.72 -19.57 2.31
C LEU A 387 17.34 -19.58 1.66
N PHE A 388 17.32 -19.61 0.33
CA PHE A 388 16.12 -19.72 -0.50
C PHE A 388 16.34 -20.79 -1.54
N LYS A 389 15.80 -21.98 -1.29
CA LYS A 389 15.99 -23.15 -2.14
C LYS A 389 14.64 -23.75 -2.51
N GLY A 390 14.39 -23.96 -3.79
CA GLY A 390 13.15 -24.58 -4.20
C GLY A 390 12.89 -24.55 -5.69
N ILE A 391 11.83 -25.26 -6.07
CA ILE A 391 11.30 -25.28 -7.42
C ILE A 391 9.84 -24.86 -7.33
N ILE A 392 9.44 -23.87 -8.12
CA ILE A 392 8.05 -23.45 -8.25
C ILE A 392 7.64 -23.68 -9.70
N ASP A 393 6.69 -24.59 -9.89
CA ASP A 393 5.95 -24.70 -11.14
C ASP A 393 4.77 -23.73 -11.09
N LEU A 394 4.96 -22.58 -11.73
CA LEU A 394 3.98 -21.50 -11.76
C LEU A 394 2.68 -21.93 -12.47
N GLY A 395 2.75 -22.91 -13.38
CA GLY A 395 1.56 -23.48 -14.03
C GLY A 395 0.69 -24.32 -13.09
N LYS A 396 1.28 -24.82 -12.00
CA LYS A 396 0.54 -25.53 -10.94
C LYS A 396 -0.01 -24.61 -9.87
N VAL A 397 0.33 -23.32 -9.83
CA VAL A 397 -0.19 -22.40 -8.82
C VAL A 397 -1.72 -22.29 -8.91
N GLN A 398 -2.27 -22.22 -10.13
CA GLN A 398 -3.73 -22.23 -10.36
C GLN A 398 -4.41 -23.53 -9.92
N SER A 399 -3.65 -24.62 -9.77
CA SER A 399 -4.17 -25.91 -9.31
C SER A 399 -4.32 -26.00 -7.79
N VAL A 400 -3.78 -25.03 -7.05
CA VAL A 400 -3.84 -24.94 -5.58
C VAL A 400 -4.49 -23.65 -5.07
N LEU A 401 -4.45 -22.57 -5.86
CA LEU A 401 -4.99 -21.25 -5.51
C LEU A 401 -5.85 -20.71 -6.66
N PRO A 402 -7.04 -20.15 -6.38
CA PRO A 402 -7.82 -19.46 -7.40
C PRO A 402 -7.10 -18.17 -7.81
N LEU A 403 -6.82 -18.01 -9.11
CA LEU A 403 -6.27 -16.78 -9.68
C LEU A 403 -7.32 -16.13 -10.59
N ASP A 404 -7.67 -14.88 -10.32
CA ASP A 404 -8.59 -14.12 -11.15
C ASP A 404 -7.86 -13.54 -12.37
N SER A 405 -8.39 -13.80 -13.56
CA SER A 405 -7.99 -13.18 -14.84
C SER A 405 -6.49 -13.16 -15.13
N THR A 406 -5.72 -14.09 -14.56
CA THR A 406 -4.26 -14.16 -14.67
C THR A 406 -3.84 -15.51 -15.21
N THR A 407 -3.14 -15.52 -16.34
CA THR A 407 -2.46 -16.71 -16.86
C THR A 407 -1.03 -16.70 -16.37
N LEU A 408 -0.62 -17.79 -15.71
CA LEU A 408 0.72 -17.94 -15.16
C LEU A 408 1.24 -19.35 -15.46
N ALA A 409 2.43 -19.45 -16.02
CA ALA A 409 3.10 -20.72 -16.32
C ALA A 409 4.62 -20.58 -16.24
N GLY A 410 5.32 -21.71 -16.27
CA GLY A 410 6.78 -21.80 -16.26
C GLY A 410 7.33 -22.35 -14.94
N ILE A 411 8.63 -22.65 -14.94
CA ILE A 411 9.34 -23.23 -13.79
C ILE A 411 10.40 -22.25 -13.34
N VAL A 412 10.37 -21.89 -12.06
CA VAL A 412 11.41 -21.12 -11.38
C VAL A 412 12.13 -22.05 -10.43
N THR A 413 13.44 -22.20 -10.61
CA THR A 413 14.32 -22.94 -9.68
C THR A 413 15.27 -21.95 -9.03
N SER A 414 15.35 -21.99 -7.71
CA SER A 414 16.24 -21.15 -6.91
C SER A 414 17.08 -22.01 -5.99
N ASP A 415 18.35 -21.67 -5.86
CA ASP A 415 19.23 -22.09 -4.78
C ASP A 415 20.14 -20.91 -4.47
N VAL A 416 19.70 -20.04 -3.57
CA VAL A 416 20.38 -18.78 -3.24
C VAL A 416 20.63 -18.75 -1.74
N SER A 417 21.87 -18.44 -1.36
CA SER A 417 22.25 -18.18 0.02
C SER A 417 22.94 -16.84 0.13
N PHE A 418 22.64 -16.10 1.20
CA PHE A 418 23.30 -14.83 1.49
C PHE A 418 23.58 -14.70 2.97
N ALA A 419 24.68 -14.04 3.32
CA ALA A 419 25.01 -13.78 4.72
C ALA A 419 25.97 -12.59 4.84
N GLY A 420 25.73 -11.70 5.80
CA GLY A 420 26.60 -10.55 6.05
C GLY A 420 25.86 -9.42 6.75
N THR A 421 26.52 -8.27 6.88
CA THR A 421 25.94 -7.07 7.49
C THR A 421 25.70 -5.97 6.47
N MET A 422 24.81 -5.05 6.80
CA MET A 422 24.50 -3.90 5.95
C MET A 422 25.72 -3.00 5.73
N SER A 423 26.54 -2.79 6.76
CA SER A 423 27.73 -1.95 6.69
C SER A 423 28.80 -2.52 5.76
N MET A 424 28.84 -3.83 5.53
CA MET A 424 29.68 -4.43 4.48
C MET A 424 29.25 -3.95 3.09
N LEU A 425 27.96 -3.85 2.83
CA LEU A 425 27.42 -3.34 1.55
C LEU A 425 27.66 -1.84 1.40
N GLU A 426 27.48 -1.07 2.47
CA GLU A 426 27.70 0.38 2.44
C GLU A 426 29.16 0.79 2.28
N LYS A 427 30.08 0.03 2.89
CA LYS A 427 31.53 0.22 2.75
C LYS A 427 32.11 -0.42 1.49
N GLU A 428 31.25 -0.94 0.60
CA GLU A 428 31.62 -1.64 -0.63
C GLU A 428 32.57 -2.84 -0.39
N GLN A 429 32.50 -3.45 0.80
CA GLN A 429 33.27 -4.62 1.22
C GLN A 429 32.59 -5.91 0.74
N TYR A 430 32.21 -5.93 -0.54
CA TYR A 430 31.44 -7.02 -1.15
C TYR A 430 32.09 -8.39 -0.97
N GLU A 431 33.42 -8.48 -0.88
CA GLU A 431 34.13 -9.76 -0.68
C GLU A 431 33.86 -10.42 0.70
N GLN A 432 33.33 -9.66 1.66
CA GLN A 432 32.97 -10.17 3.00
C GLN A 432 31.49 -10.57 3.10
N PHE A 433 30.65 -10.07 2.20
CA PHE A 433 29.24 -10.45 2.13
C PHE A 433 29.12 -11.73 1.30
N LYS A 434 28.41 -12.74 1.81
CA LYS A 434 28.07 -13.94 1.06
C LYS A 434 26.81 -13.67 0.24
N ALA A 435 26.84 -13.96 -1.05
CA ALA A 435 25.66 -13.91 -1.92
C ALA A 435 25.90 -14.86 -3.09
N ASP A 436 25.67 -16.15 -2.85
CA ASP A 436 26.02 -17.23 -3.77
C ASP A 436 24.77 -18.00 -4.14
N GLY A 437 24.68 -18.39 -5.41
CA GLY A 437 23.58 -19.22 -5.87
C GLY A 437 23.13 -18.92 -7.27
N ASN A 438 22.02 -19.52 -7.65
CA ASN A 438 21.44 -19.33 -8.97
C ASN A 438 19.91 -19.28 -8.93
N VAL A 439 19.37 -18.49 -9.85
CA VAL A 439 17.95 -18.51 -10.20
C VAL A 439 17.84 -18.85 -11.67
N ILE A 440 17.11 -19.92 -11.97
CA ILE A 440 16.82 -20.38 -13.32
C ILE A 440 15.33 -20.27 -13.55
N VAL A 441 14.95 -19.56 -14.61
CA VAL A 441 13.58 -19.43 -15.06
C VAL A 441 13.46 -20.12 -16.40
N ASN A 442 12.50 -21.03 -16.56
CA ASN A 442 12.25 -21.74 -17.81
C ASN A 442 10.77 -21.62 -18.21
N GLY A 443 10.52 -21.09 -19.41
CA GLY A 443 9.19 -21.01 -20.00
C GLY A 443 8.18 -20.20 -19.20
N LEU A 444 8.63 -19.14 -18.51
CA LEU A 444 7.71 -18.27 -17.78
C LEU A 444 6.77 -17.57 -18.75
N THR A 445 5.47 -17.63 -18.48
CA THR A 445 4.45 -16.88 -19.21
C THR A 445 3.58 -16.17 -18.20
N TYR A 446 3.35 -14.88 -18.41
CA TYR A 446 2.51 -14.06 -17.56
C TYR A 446 1.57 -13.20 -18.42
N LYS A 447 0.29 -13.22 -18.11
CA LYS A 447 -0.73 -12.37 -18.74
C LYS A 447 -1.80 -12.04 -17.71
N SER A 448 -2.16 -10.77 -17.59
CA SER A 448 -3.21 -10.29 -16.70
C SER A 448 -4.07 -9.23 -17.41
N SER A 449 -5.10 -8.72 -16.72
CA SER A 449 -5.88 -7.57 -17.19
C SER A 449 -5.01 -6.32 -17.40
N ASP A 450 -4.01 -6.13 -16.55
CA ASP A 450 -3.11 -4.97 -16.58
C ASP A 450 -1.99 -5.14 -17.62
N LEU A 451 -1.75 -6.37 -18.08
CA LEU A 451 -0.79 -6.70 -19.13
C LEU A 451 -1.43 -7.63 -20.18
N PRO A 452 -2.37 -7.12 -21.00
CA PRO A 452 -3.18 -7.94 -21.90
C PRO A 452 -2.38 -8.59 -23.03
N GLN A 453 -1.30 -7.93 -23.49
CA GLN A 453 -0.33 -8.51 -24.43
C GLN A 453 0.44 -9.69 -23.84
N GLY A 454 0.53 -9.76 -22.51
CA GLY A 454 1.35 -10.71 -21.79
C GLY A 454 2.85 -10.55 -22.06
N LEU A 455 3.64 -11.34 -21.34
CA LEU A 455 5.06 -11.52 -21.59
C LEU A 455 5.41 -13.00 -21.44
N SER A 456 6.48 -13.41 -22.10
CA SER A 456 7.07 -14.72 -21.88
C SER A 456 8.59 -14.63 -21.78
N ILE A 457 9.16 -15.34 -20.82
CA ILE A 457 10.60 -15.53 -20.67
C ILE A 457 10.87 -17.00 -21.01
N LYS A 458 11.44 -17.25 -22.19
CA LYS A 458 11.79 -18.60 -22.64
C LYS A 458 12.79 -19.25 -21.70
N ASN A 459 13.83 -18.51 -21.33
CA ASN A 459 14.79 -18.88 -20.31
C ASN A 459 15.44 -17.64 -19.72
N ALA A 460 15.78 -17.70 -18.44
CA ALA A 460 16.70 -16.80 -17.79
C ALA A 460 17.58 -17.56 -16.81
N GLU A 461 18.86 -17.19 -16.73
CA GLU A 461 19.82 -17.74 -15.77
C GLU A 461 20.56 -16.59 -15.11
N LEU A 462 20.34 -16.44 -13.80
CA LEU A 462 20.98 -15.46 -12.95
C LEU A 462 21.91 -16.20 -12.00
N LEU A 463 23.17 -15.80 -11.95
CA LEU A 463 24.14 -16.31 -10.98
C LEU A 463 24.54 -15.21 -10.03
N PHE A 464 24.31 -15.48 -8.76
CA PHE A 464 24.64 -14.59 -7.67
C PHE A 464 26.10 -14.81 -7.28
N SER A 465 26.82 -13.70 -7.21
CA SER A 465 28.09 -13.61 -6.51
C SER A 465 28.07 -12.35 -5.65
N PRO A 466 28.93 -12.25 -4.63
CA PRO A 466 28.96 -11.06 -3.77
C PRO A 466 29.18 -9.73 -4.49
N ARG A 467 29.97 -9.72 -5.57
CA ARG A 467 30.35 -8.48 -6.28
C ARG A 467 29.40 -8.13 -7.42
N TYR A 468 28.81 -9.12 -8.06
CA TYR A 468 27.95 -8.94 -9.21
C TYR A 468 26.96 -10.09 -9.37
N LEU A 469 25.82 -9.79 -9.97
CA LEU A 469 24.91 -10.79 -10.53
C LEU A 469 25.28 -10.97 -12.00
N ASP A 470 25.57 -12.21 -12.40
CA ASP A 470 25.85 -12.59 -13.79
C ASP A 470 24.55 -13.06 -14.46
N LEU A 471 24.01 -12.23 -15.35
CA LEU A 471 22.87 -12.55 -16.19
C LEU A 471 23.38 -13.28 -17.43
N ARG A 472 23.52 -14.61 -17.32
CA ARG A 472 24.07 -15.44 -18.40
C ARG A 472 23.15 -15.48 -19.61
N SER A 473 21.85 -15.55 -19.35
CA SER A 473 20.85 -15.53 -20.40
C SER A 473 19.57 -14.89 -19.89
N PHE A 474 18.90 -14.16 -20.78
CA PHE A 474 17.56 -13.65 -20.58
C PHE A 474 16.90 -13.52 -21.96
N ASN A 475 16.05 -14.49 -22.30
CA ASN A 475 15.38 -14.56 -23.59
C ASN A 475 13.89 -14.29 -23.39
N MET A 476 13.47 -13.08 -23.71
CA MET A 476 12.11 -12.60 -23.51
C MET A 476 11.40 -12.39 -24.85
N LEU A 477 10.09 -12.61 -24.85
CA LEU A 477 9.17 -12.20 -25.90
C LEU A 477 8.04 -11.41 -25.23
N VAL A 478 7.83 -10.18 -25.67
CA VAL A 478 6.75 -9.29 -25.23
C VAL A 478 6.07 -8.73 -26.47
N GLY A 479 4.76 -8.93 -26.61
CA GLY A 479 4.08 -8.68 -27.88
C GLY A 479 4.76 -9.44 -29.03
N ARG A 480 5.22 -8.71 -30.05
CA ARG A 480 5.98 -9.24 -31.19
C ARG A 480 7.49 -9.09 -31.01
N SER A 481 7.92 -8.38 -29.97
CA SER A 481 9.31 -8.03 -29.72
C SER A 481 10.07 -9.17 -29.04
N ASP A 482 11.13 -9.67 -29.68
CA ASP A 482 12.07 -10.60 -29.06
C ASP A 482 13.28 -9.86 -28.50
N ILE A 483 13.58 -10.07 -27.22
CA ILE A 483 14.68 -9.40 -26.53
C ILE A 483 15.58 -10.48 -25.94
N GLN A 484 16.88 -10.40 -26.25
CA GLN A 484 17.90 -11.19 -25.57
C GLN A 484 18.86 -10.26 -24.85
N LEU A 485 19.10 -10.54 -23.58
CA LEU A 485 20.00 -9.78 -22.73
C LEU A 485 20.97 -10.71 -22.02
N SER A 486 22.24 -10.33 -21.97
CA SER A 486 23.25 -11.00 -21.14
C SER A 486 24.24 -9.96 -20.62
N GLY A 487 24.78 -10.14 -19.43
CA GLY A 487 25.66 -9.14 -18.85
C GLY A 487 25.88 -9.27 -17.35
N LYS A 488 26.56 -8.29 -16.77
CA LYS A 488 26.81 -8.23 -15.33
C LYS A 488 26.11 -7.05 -14.72
N ILE A 489 25.52 -7.27 -13.55
CA ILE A 489 24.83 -6.28 -12.74
C ILE A 489 25.62 -6.10 -11.45
N THR A 490 25.98 -4.87 -11.10
CA THR A 490 26.60 -4.53 -9.82
C THR A 490 25.64 -3.70 -8.99
N ASP A 491 25.95 -3.58 -7.69
CA ASP A 491 25.16 -2.78 -6.75
C ASP A 491 23.70 -3.28 -6.62
N PHE A 492 23.44 -4.55 -6.95
CA PHE A 492 22.11 -5.17 -6.83
C PHE A 492 21.67 -5.33 -5.36
N LEU A 493 22.61 -5.59 -4.44
CA LEU A 493 22.30 -5.68 -3.01
C LEU A 493 21.91 -4.30 -2.42
N PRO A 494 22.71 -3.22 -2.58
CA PRO A 494 22.28 -1.89 -2.15
C PRO A 494 21.00 -1.37 -2.85
N TYR A 495 20.74 -1.78 -4.09
CA TYR A 495 19.48 -1.46 -4.78
C TYR A 495 18.27 -2.06 -4.04
N VAL A 496 18.34 -3.34 -3.66
CA VAL A 496 17.25 -4.04 -2.95
C VAL A 496 17.07 -3.54 -1.52
N PHE A 497 18.16 -3.31 -0.78
CA PHE A 497 18.10 -2.99 0.66
C PHE A 497 18.10 -1.48 0.99
N SER A 498 18.49 -0.61 0.06
CA SER A 498 18.60 0.84 0.32
C SER A 498 18.10 1.73 -0.81
N ASN A 499 17.44 1.17 -1.84
CA ASN A 499 16.97 1.94 -3.00
C ASN A 499 18.08 2.78 -3.66
N LYS A 500 19.34 2.30 -3.61
CA LYS A 500 20.48 2.93 -4.31
C LYS A 500 20.43 2.62 -5.81
N THR A 501 21.25 3.28 -6.62
CA THR A 501 21.33 3.04 -8.07
C THR A 501 21.86 1.64 -8.39
N ILE A 502 21.15 0.91 -9.27
CA ILE A 502 21.63 -0.36 -9.83
C ILE A 502 22.44 -0.10 -11.09
N ARG A 503 23.58 -0.80 -11.24
CA ARG A 503 24.44 -0.63 -12.42
C ARG A 503 24.57 -1.91 -13.21
N GLY A 504 24.76 -1.79 -14.52
CA GLY A 504 24.81 -2.99 -15.36
C GLY A 504 25.44 -2.75 -16.72
N ASN A 505 26.19 -3.74 -17.20
CA ASN A 505 26.75 -3.76 -18.55
C ASN A 505 26.19 -4.96 -19.29
N PHE A 506 25.45 -4.70 -20.36
CA PHE A 506 24.71 -5.72 -21.08
C PHE A 506 25.03 -5.73 -22.57
N VAL A 507 24.96 -6.93 -23.14
CA VAL A 507 24.78 -7.15 -24.57
C VAL A 507 23.28 -7.33 -24.80
N LEU A 508 22.71 -6.44 -25.62
CA LEU A 508 21.30 -6.46 -26.02
C LEU A 508 21.21 -6.88 -27.47
N THR A 509 20.51 -7.98 -27.76
CA THR A 509 20.20 -8.38 -29.13
C THR A 509 18.71 -8.61 -29.33
N SER A 510 18.25 -8.42 -30.57
CA SER A 510 16.86 -8.63 -30.96
C SER A 510 16.77 -8.94 -32.46
N GLY A 511 15.93 -9.90 -32.82
CA GLY A 511 15.51 -10.11 -34.20
C GLY A 511 14.53 -9.03 -34.67
N LEU A 512 13.51 -8.75 -33.86
CA LEU A 512 12.51 -7.72 -34.03
C LEU A 512 12.25 -7.04 -32.68
N LEU A 513 12.39 -5.71 -32.64
CA LEU A 513 11.95 -4.87 -31.54
C LEU A 513 10.91 -3.87 -32.06
N ASP A 514 9.66 -4.00 -31.63
CA ASP A 514 8.62 -3.04 -31.96
C ASP A 514 8.45 -2.04 -30.81
N ALA A 515 9.10 -0.89 -30.93
CA ALA A 515 9.04 0.14 -29.90
C ALA A 515 7.62 0.68 -29.71
N ASN A 516 6.77 0.59 -30.73
CA ASN A 516 5.38 1.08 -30.66
C ASN A 516 4.54 0.35 -29.60
N GLU A 517 4.87 -0.91 -29.30
CA GLU A 517 4.20 -1.72 -28.28
C GLU A 517 4.37 -1.14 -26.86
N PHE A 518 5.40 -0.31 -26.64
CA PHE A 518 5.70 0.31 -25.35
C PHE A 518 5.23 1.77 -25.25
N MET A 519 4.75 2.35 -26.35
CA MET A 519 4.43 3.78 -26.45
C MET A 519 2.92 4.07 -26.46
N SER A 520 2.10 3.03 -26.60
CA SER A 520 0.65 3.13 -26.50
C SER A 520 0.22 2.68 -25.10
N GLY A 521 -0.33 3.61 -24.31
CA GLY A 521 -0.92 3.25 -23.03
C GLY A 521 -2.01 2.19 -23.23
N SER A 522 -1.84 1.00 -22.67
CA SER A 522 -2.85 -0.06 -22.49
C SER A 522 -3.84 -0.26 -23.66
N ALA A 523 -3.38 -0.19 -24.91
CA ALA A 523 -4.23 -0.48 -26.07
C ALA A 523 -3.93 -1.89 -26.60
N THR A 524 -4.98 -2.69 -26.75
CA THR A 524 -4.94 -4.05 -27.29
C THR A 524 -4.31 -4.10 -28.69
N ALA A 525 -3.43 -5.08 -28.89
CA ALA A 525 -2.63 -5.29 -30.11
C ALA A 525 -3.41 -5.52 -31.43
N ASP A 526 -4.76 -5.57 -31.40
CA ASP A 526 -5.57 -5.94 -32.57
C ASP A 526 -6.16 -4.77 -33.37
N THR A 527 -5.93 -3.52 -32.97
CA THR A 527 -6.29 -2.35 -33.80
C THR A 527 -5.24 -1.26 -33.68
N VAL A 528 -4.19 -1.36 -34.50
CA VAL A 528 -3.32 -0.21 -34.79
C VAL A 528 -4.08 0.72 -35.74
N THR A 529 -5.05 1.46 -35.22
CA THR A 529 -5.47 2.71 -35.86
C THR A 529 -4.44 3.78 -35.53
N ASP A 530 -3.95 4.44 -36.59
CA ASP A 530 -2.87 5.44 -36.71
C ASP A 530 -3.11 6.75 -35.89
N THR A 531 -3.77 6.67 -34.72
CA THR A 531 -4.25 7.82 -33.94
C THR A 531 -3.99 7.75 -32.44
N THR A 532 -3.39 6.67 -31.91
CA THR A 532 -2.98 6.65 -30.48
C THR A 532 -1.81 7.60 -30.26
N GLN A 533 -2.06 8.66 -29.47
CA GLN A 533 -1.04 9.63 -29.10
C GLN A 533 0.08 8.95 -28.33
N MET A 534 1.32 9.16 -28.76
CA MET A 534 2.51 8.72 -28.05
C MET A 534 2.52 9.35 -26.64
N THR A 535 2.97 8.59 -25.66
CA THR A 535 3.22 9.09 -24.29
C THR A 535 4.72 9.17 -24.03
N LEU A 536 5.13 10.14 -23.21
CA LEU A 536 6.52 10.32 -22.79
C LEU A 536 7.10 9.03 -22.18
N PHE A 537 8.27 8.60 -22.66
CA PHE A 537 9.01 7.47 -22.09
C PHE A 537 9.98 7.97 -21.01
N GLU A 538 9.66 7.76 -19.74
CA GLU A 538 10.55 8.15 -18.63
C GLU A 538 11.73 7.18 -18.50
N VAL A 539 12.97 7.69 -18.59
CA VAL A 539 14.16 6.94 -18.20
C VAL A 539 14.27 6.95 -16.66
N PRO A 540 14.35 5.79 -15.98
CA PRO A 540 14.47 5.75 -14.53
C PRO A 540 15.74 6.45 -14.02
N LYS A 541 15.63 7.15 -12.88
CA LYS A 541 16.77 7.85 -12.24
C LYS A 541 17.69 6.93 -11.44
N ASN A 542 17.19 5.77 -11.02
CA ASN A 542 17.90 4.81 -10.17
C ASN A 542 18.57 3.67 -10.96
N ILE A 543 18.83 3.85 -12.27
CA ILE A 543 19.59 2.91 -13.10
C ILE A 543 20.82 3.57 -13.72
N ASP A 544 21.89 2.79 -13.90
CA ASP A 544 23.12 3.14 -14.62
C ASP A 544 23.51 1.96 -15.52
N PHE A 545 22.86 1.85 -16.66
CA PHE A 545 22.98 0.71 -17.57
C PHE A 545 23.68 1.09 -18.87
N THR A 546 24.60 0.25 -19.29
CA THR A 546 25.26 0.34 -20.59
C THR A 546 24.84 -0.85 -21.44
N LEU A 547 24.18 -0.57 -22.57
CA LEU A 547 23.64 -1.57 -23.50
C LEU A 547 24.45 -1.53 -24.80
N ASN A 548 25.29 -2.54 -25.02
CA ASN A 548 25.88 -2.80 -26.32
C ASN A 548 24.83 -3.49 -27.20
N SER A 549 24.21 -2.70 -28.08
CA SER A 549 22.98 -3.05 -28.76
C SER A 549 23.25 -3.56 -30.18
N GLY A 550 22.62 -4.68 -30.55
CA GLY A 550 22.61 -5.25 -31.89
C GLY A 550 21.21 -5.72 -32.27
N LEU A 551 20.44 -4.86 -32.93
CA LEU A 551 19.04 -5.06 -33.25
C LEU A 551 18.88 -5.22 -34.76
N LYS A 552 18.33 -6.35 -35.22
CA LYS A 552 18.21 -6.62 -36.66
C LYS A 552 17.11 -5.79 -37.32
N LYS A 553 15.96 -5.67 -36.66
CA LYS A 553 14.82 -4.86 -37.11
C LYS A 553 14.20 -4.14 -35.93
N VAL A 554 14.03 -2.83 -36.04
CA VAL A 554 13.35 -1.98 -35.06
C VAL A 554 12.21 -1.25 -35.76
N LEU A 555 11.02 -1.33 -35.19
CA LEU A 555 9.86 -0.55 -35.63
C LEU A 555 9.65 0.59 -34.63
N TYR A 556 9.57 1.83 -35.14
CA TYR A 556 9.34 3.01 -34.33
C TYR A 556 8.53 4.03 -35.13
N ASP A 557 7.31 4.31 -34.69
CA ASP A 557 6.30 5.07 -35.44
C ASP A 557 6.19 4.52 -36.88
N LYS A 558 6.42 5.35 -37.89
CA LYS A 558 6.40 4.96 -39.31
C LYS A 558 7.74 4.43 -39.82
N LEU A 559 8.77 4.39 -38.97
CA LEU A 559 10.11 3.99 -39.35
C LEU A 559 10.30 2.48 -39.21
N GLU A 560 10.77 1.88 -40.29
CA GLU A 560 11.43 0.58 -40.26
C GLU A 560 12.94 0.80 -40.30
N ILE A 561 13.59 0.46 -39.18
CA ILE A 561 15.03 0.57 -39.00
C ILE A 561 15.61 -0.84 -39.03
N SER A 562 16.68 -1.05 -39.78
CA SER A 562 17.37 -2.33 -39.89
C SER A 562 18.84 -2.23 -39.48
N ASP A 563 19.38 -3.32 -38.95
CA ASP A 563 20.78 -3.45 -38.51
C ASP A 563 21.26 -2.34 -37.57
N LEU A 564 20.44 -1.96 -36.58
CA LEU A 564 20.82 -0.96 -35.57
C LEU A 564 21.90 -1.54 -34.65
N LYS A 565 23.06 -0.88 -34.62
CA LYS A 565 24.19 -1.25 -33.77
C LYS A 565 24.79 -0.03 -33.09
N GLY A 566 25.11 -0.15 -31.81
CA GLY A 566 25.88 0.86 -31.07
C GLY A 566 25.62 0.82 -29.57
N LEU A 567 26.03 1.86 -28.86
CA LEU A 567 25.98 1.91 -27.40
C LEU A 567 24.81 2.81 -26.94
N ILE A 568 24.03 2.30 -26.00
CA ILE A 568 22.98 3.06 -25.30
C ILE A 568 23.31 3.07 -23.81
N GLU A 569 23.51 4.24 -23.22
CA GLU A 569 23.78 4.41 -21.79
C GLU A 569 22.55 5.05 -21.12
N LEU A 570 21.96 4.39 -20.14
CA LEU A 570 20.80 4.87 -19.36
C LEU A 570 21.28 5.26 -17.97
N LYS A 571 21.25 6.55 -17.64
CA LYS A 571 21.78 7.06 -16.37
C LYS A 571 21.08 8.33 -15.92
N ASN A 572 20.66 8.40 -14.66
CA ASN A 572 20.10 9.61 -14.03
C ASN A 572 18.93 10.24 -14.82
N GLY A 573 18.08 9.42 -15.45
CA GLY A 573 16.99 9.91 -16.29
C GLY A 573 17.43 10.41 -17.67
N VAL A 574 18.61 10.01 -18.16
CA VAL A 574 19.12 10.35 -19.48
C VAL A 574 19.49 9.07 -20.24
N ALA A 575 19.06 8.98 -21.49
CA ALA A 575 19.51 7.97 -22.45
C ALA A 575 20.51 8.60 -23.42
N LYS A 576 21.79 8.25 -23.27
CA LYS A 576 22.87 8.69 -24.16
C LYS A 576 23.13 7.64 -25.23
N LEU A 577 23.15 8.10 -26.48
CA LEU A 577 23.24 7.29 -27.68
C LEU A 577 24.60 7.55 -28.32
N THR A 578 25.45 6.53 -28.38
CA THR A 578 26.82 6.66 -28.89
C THR A 578 27.05 5.72 -30.06
N ASN A 579 27.42 6.29 -31.21
CA ASN A 579 27.72 5.59 -32.45
C ASN A 579 26.62 4.63 -32.90
N LEU A 580 25.35 5.03 -32.77
CA LEU A 580 24.23 4.23 -33.28
C LEU A 580 24.24 4.27 -34.82
N SER A 581 24.69 3.18 -35.43
CA SER A 581 24.66 2.95 -36.87
C SER A 581 23.42 2.14 -37.25
N MET A 582 22.72 2.52 -38.31
CA MET A 582 21.49 1.86 -38.73
C MET A 582 21.18 2.11 -40.21
N ASN A 583 20.36 1.24 -40.80
CA ASN A 583 19.79 1.39 -42.14
C ASN A 583 18.31 1.80 -42.02
N LEU A 584 17.89 2.83 -42.75
CA LEU A 584 16.49 3.28 -42.82
C LEU A 584 16.25 4.03 -44.12
N LEU A 585 15.00 4.08 -44.57
CA LEU A 585 14.57 4.90 -45.72
C LEU A 585 15.48 4.72 -46.95
N GLN A 586 15.89 3.46 -47.21
CA GLN A 586 16.76 3.06 -48.32
C GLN A 586 18.19 3.66 -48.31
N GLY A 587 18.62 4.19 -47.17
CA GLY A 587 19.97 4.68 -46.92
C GLY A 587 20.48 4.23 -45.55
N SER A 588 21.48 4.94 -45.04
CA SER A 588 22.10 4.66 -43.74
C SER A 588 22.22 5.92 -42.90
N MET A 589 22.17 5.78 -41.58
CA MET A 589 22.38 6.86 -40.63
C MET A 589 23.34 6.42 -39.52
N GLN A 590 24.21 7.33 -39.11
CA GLN A 590 24.92 7.27 -37.83
C GLN A 590 24.39 8.38 -36.92
N MET A 591 24.10 8.04 -35.67
CA MET A 591 23.54 8.95 -34.67
C MET A 591 24.38 8.95 -33.39
N ASN A 592 24.61 10.14 -32.87
CA ASN A 592 25.10 10.37 -31.50
C ASN A 592 24.18 11.38 -30.82
N GLY A 593 24.00 11.29 -29.51
CA GLY A 593 23.22 12.30 -28.80
C GLY A 593 22.66 11.84 -27.47
N GLU A 594 21.69 12.58 -26.95
CA GLU A 594 21.00 12.26 -25.70
C GLU A 594 19.50 12.56 -25.77
N TYR A 595 18.74 11.75 -25.06
CA TYR A 595 17.34 11.97 -24.72
C TYR A 595 17.25 12.10 -23.20
N ASN A 596 16.79 13.25 -22.72
CA ASN A 596 16.86 13.63 -21.32
C ASN A 596 15.45 13.81 -20.75
N THR A 597 15.11 13.00 -19.75
CA THR A 597 13.85 13.06 -18.99
C THR A 597 14.11 13.28 -17.50
N SER A 598 15.26 13.83 -17.15
CA SER A 598 15.60 14.14 -15.75
C SER A 598 14.63 15.18 -15.14
N ASP A 599 14.09 16.07 -15.98
CA ASP A 599 12.94 16.93 -15.72
C ASP A 599 11.76 16.56 -16.65
N LEU A 600 10.75 15.86 -16.12
CA LEU A 600 9.57 15.42 -16.87
C LEU A 600 8.71 16.56 -17.41
N THR A 601 8.88 17.78 -16.90
CA THR A 601 8.18 18.97 -17.39
C THR A 601 8.88 19.62 -18.59
N LYS A 602 10.17 19.30 -18.79
CA LYS A 602 11.01 19.82 -19.87
C LYS A 602 11.91 18.73 -20.46
N PRO A 603 11.34 17.61 -20.96
CA PRO A 603 12.15 16.60 -21.61
C PRO A 603 12.83 17.21 -22.84
N SER A 604 14.06 16.77 -23.15
CA SER A 604 14.85 17.34 -24.24
C SER A 604 15.60 16.30 -25.05
N ILE A 605 15.98 16.68 -26.27
CA ILE A 605 16.87 15.92 -27.15
C ILE A 605 18.03 16.80 -27.62
N ASP A 606 19.19 16.18 -27.78
CA ASP A 606 20.34 16.73 -28.51
C ASP A 606 20.90 15.61 -29.39
N PHE A 607 20.72 15.72 -30.71
CA PHE A 607 21.09 14.70 -31.67
C PHE A 607 22.05 15.25 -32.73
N ASN A 608 23.08 14.47 -33.02
CA ASN A 608 23.99 14.63 -34.14
C ASN A 608 23.80 13.45 -35.10
N LEU A 609 23.23 13.75 -36.26
CA LEU A 609 22.82 12.80 -37.28
C LEU A 609 23.75 12.93 -38.49
N LYS A 610 24.34 11.83 -38.91
CA LYS A 610 25.06 11.71 -40.19
C LYS A 610 24.29 10.76 -41.08
N ILE A 611 23.58 11.32 -42.03
CA ILE A 611 22.70 10.65 -42.98
C ILE A 611 23.43 10.48 -44.31
N ASN A 612 23.35 9.28 -44.88
CA ASN A 612 23.93 8.97 -46.16
C ASN A 612 22.90 8.34 -47.11
N GLU A 613 22.66 9.01 -48.23
CA GLU A 613 21.83 8.57 -49.35
C GLU A 613 20.43 8.04 -48.96
N ILE A 614 19.73 8.76 -48.08
CA ILE A 614 18.34 8.48 -47.72
C ILE A 614 17.38 8.99 -48.84
N ASP A 615 16.34 8.23 -49.13
CA ASP A 615 15.32 8.57 -50.13
C ASP A 615 14.43 9.76 -49.70
N ILE A 616 14.27 10.75 -50.58
CA ILE A 616 13.53 11.99 -50.30
C ILE A 616 12.02 11.72 -50.12
N PRO A 617 11.31 11.03 -51.04
CA PRO A 617 9.91 10.67 -50.84
C PRO A 617 9.66 9.94 -49.51
N SER A 618 10.44 8.90 -49.23
CA SER A 618 10.30 8.12 -47.99
C SER A 618 10.50 8.98 -46.74
N SER A 619 11.44 9.93 -46.78
CA SER A 619 11.68 10.88 -45.68
C SER A 619 10.54 11.85 -45.45
N PHE A 620 9.91 12.32 -46.53
CA PHE A 620 8.76 13.22 -46.44
C PHE A 620 7.58 12.54 -45.75
N ASP A 621 7.33 11.27 -46.08
CA ASP A 621 6.23 10.49 -45.51
C ASP A 621 6.52 10.06 -44.06
N ALA A 622 7.78 9.75 -43.73
CA ALA A 622 8.17 9.27 -42.41
C ALA A 622 8.38 10.39 -41.37
N PHE A 623 8.87 11.57 -41.77
CA PHE A 623 9.20 12.65 -40.84
C PHE A 623 8.29 13.86 -41.01
N THR A 624 7.36 14.05 -40.06
CA THR A 624 6.46 15.23 -40.00
C THR A 624 7.21 16.56 -40.08
N MET A 625 8.42 16.63 -39.52
CA MET A 625 9.28 17.82 -39.61
C MET A 625 9.70 18.15 -41.04
N VAL A 626 10.06 17.14 -41.85
CA VAL A 626 10.42 17.35 -43.26
C VAL A 626 9.20 17.87 -44.01
N ALA A 627 8.03 17.28 -43.77
CA ALA A 627 6.80 17.73 -44.40
C ALA A 627 6.44 19.19 -44.04
N ARG A 628 6.75 19.63 -42.81
CA ARG A 628 6.43 20.97 -42.31
C ARG A 628 7.44 22.03 -42.76
N PHE A 629 8.74 21.74 -42.70
CA PHE A 629 9.81 22.70 -43.03
C PHE A 629 10.16 22.73 -44.52
N ALA A 630 10.00 21.61 -45.24
CA ALA A 630 10.27 21.51 -46.67
C ALA A 630 9.11 20.87 -47.44
N PRO A 631 7.91 21.50 -47.53
CA PRO A 631 6.76 20.95 -48.25
C PRO A 631 7.04 20.59 -49.72
N ILE A 632 8.01 21.28 -50.34
CA ILE A 632 8.45 21.02 -51.71
C ILE A 632 9.04 19.61 -51.89
N ALA A 633 9.54 18.98 -50.82
CA ALA A 633 10.08 17.62 -50.85
C ALA A 633 9.01 16.58 -51.26
N LYS A 634 7.71 16.88 -51.09
CA LYS A 634 6.61 16.05 -51.60
C LYS A 634 6.69 15.79 -53.11
N SER A 635 7.21 16.78 -53.84
CA SER A 635 7.35 16.78 -55.30
C SER A 635 8.76 16.41 -55.75
N ALA A 636 9.66 16.09 -54.81
CA ALA A 636 11.05 15.80 -55.08
C ALA A 636 11.33 14.29 -55.08
N LYS A 637 12.17 13.85 -56.02
CA LYS A 637 12.69 12.50 -56.13
C LYS A 637 14.21 12.54 -56.08
N GLY A 638 14.80 11.46 -55.59
CA GLY A 638 16.24 11.31 -55.44
C GLY A 638 16.63 10.99 -54.00
N LYS A 639 17.93 10.98 -53.76
CA LYS A 639 18.52 10.65 -52.46
C LYS A 639 19.33 11.82 -51.91
N VAL A 640 19.39 11.94 -50.60
CA VAL A 640 20.05 13.02 -49.92
C VAL A 640 20.96 12.51 -48.80
N SER A 641 22.10 13.16 -48.64
CA SER A 641 23.01 13.00 -47.51
C SER A 641 23.00 14.28 -46.69
N ALA A 642 23.09 14.14 -45.37
CA ALA A 642 23.02 15.29 -44.47
C ALA A 642 23.90 15.07 -43.24
N GLY A 643 24.50 16.15 -42.74
CA GLY A 643 24.99 16.21 -41.37
C GLY A 643 24.11 17.18 -40.61
N ILE A 644 23.38 16.73 -39.59
CA ILE A 644 22.43 17.55 -38.83
C ILE A 644 22.79 17.51 -37.36
N SER A 645 22.91 18.67 -36.73
CA SER A 645 22.89 18.83 -35.28
C SER A 645 21.54 19.44 -34.90
N LEU A 646 20.83 18.84 -33.95
CA LEU A 646 19.45 19.18 -33.58
C LEU A 646 19.28 19.15 -32.07
N GLN A 647 18.80 20.25 -31.51
CA GLN A 647 18.39 20.37 -30.11
C GLN A 647 16.93 20.80 -30.03
N SER A 648 16.17 20.22 -29.11
CA SER A 648 14.77 20.63 -28.87
C SER A 648 14.28 20.20 -27.50
N LEU A 649 13.36 20.97 -26.93
CA LEU A 649 12.44 20.46 -25.90
C LEU A 649 11.37 19.59 -26.56
N LEU A 650 10.82 18.65 -25.81
CA LEU A 650 9.74 17.76 -26.22
C LEU A 650 8.49 18.05 -25.38
N ASP A 651 7.32 17.85 -25.98
CA ASP A 651 6.06 17.80 -25.24
C ASP A 651 5.82 16.40 -24.64
N GLN A 652 4.71 16.23 -23.92
CA GLN A 652 4.32 14.95 -23.31
C GLN A 652 4.01 13.85 -24.34
N HIS A 653 3.94 14.20 -25.62
CA HIS A 653 3.73 13.30 -26.74
C HIS A 653 5.00 13.04 -27.56
N MET A 654 6.17 13.41 -27.00
CA MET A 654 7.48 13.30 -27.64
C MET A 654 7.61 14.11 -28.95
N ASN A 655 6.74 15.11 -29.18
CA ASN A 655 6.90 16.02 -30.31
C ASN A 655 7.84 17.18 -29.94
N PRO A 656 8.73 17.59 -30.85
CA PRO A 656 9.53 18.79 -30.65
C PRO A 656 8.67 20.05 -30.48
N VAL A 657 8.92 20.78 -29.41
CA VAL A 657 8.31 22.09 -29.14
C VAL A 657 8.96 23.10 -30.08
N LEU A 658 8.28 23.41 -31.20
CA LEU A 658 8.86 24.17 -32.32
C LEU A 658 9.66 25.44 -31.94
N PRO A 659 9.19 26.30 -31.01
CA PRO A 659 9.97 27.49 -30.62
C PRO A 659 11.32 27.19 -29.97
N SER A 660 11.51 25.96 -29.45
CA SER A 660 12.75 25.52 -28.81
C SER A 660 13.71 24.80 -29.76
N VAL A 661 13.29 24.53 -30.99
CA VAL A 661 14.10 23.79 -31.96
C VAL A 661 15.26 24.67 -32.41
N SER A 662 16.49 24.19 -32.19
CA SER A 662 17.72 24.78 -32.69
C SER A 662 18.47 23.71 -33.48
N GLY A 663 18.96 24.05 -34.67
CA GLY A 663 19.71 23.08 -35.47
C GLY A 663 20.58 23.72 -36.54
N SER A 664 21.63 23.01 -36.92
CA SER A 664 22.54 23.39 -37.99
C SER A 664 22.98 22.16 -38.77
N GLY A 665 23.48 22.33 -39.98
CA GLY A 665 23.88 21.18 -40.77
C GLY A 665 24.27 21.46 -42.20
N THR A 666 24.58 20.38 -42.91
CA THR A 666 24.83 20.36 -44.34
C THR A 666 23.84 19.43 -45.03
N LEU A 667 23.52 19.74 -46.28
CA LEU A 667 22.67 18.92 -47.14
C LEU A 667 23.37 18.79 -48.49
N SER A 668 23.49 17.58 -48.99
CA SER A 668 24.04 17.32 -50.32
C SER A 668 23.26 16.22 -51.02
N SER A 669 23.21 16.28 -52.34
CA SER A 669 22.59 15.24 -53.16
C SER A 669 23.33 15.16 -54.49
N ARG A 670 23.49 13.94 -55.01
CA ARG A 670 24.04 13.70 -56.35
C ARG A 670 23.06 14.06 -57.45
N SER A 671 21.77 13.84 -57.20
CA SER A 671 20.71 14.22 -58.12
C SER A 671 19.38 14.39 -57.40
N VAL A 672 18.73 15.53 -57.61
CA VAL A 672 17.35 15.77 -57.17
C VAL A 672 16.52 16.17 -58.37
N GLU A 673 15.38 15.52 -58.53
CA GLU A 673 14.39 15.86 -59.54
C GLU A 673 13.14 16.40 -58.86
N ILE A 674 12.70 17.60 -59.22
CA ILE A 674 11.46 18.20 -58.74
C ILE A 674 10.47 18.21 -59.90
N GLY A 675 9.39 17.43 -59.77
CA GLY A 675 8.32 17.34 -60.75
C GLY A 675 6.96 17.72 -60.15
N ASN A 676 6.04 18.21 -60.98
CA ASN A 676 4.65 18.54 -60.58
C ASN A 676 4.56 19.55 -59.41
N SER A 677 5.49 20.51 -59.35
CA SER A 677 5.41 21.62 -58.40
C SER A 677 4.60 22.76 -59.00
N LYS A 678 3.53 23.18 -58.32
CA LYS A 678 2.67 24.30 -58.76
C LYS A 678 3.45 25.60 -59.00
N ILE A 679 4.56 25.79 -58.28
CA ILE A 679 5.44 26.97 -58.44
C ILE A 679 6.17 26.89 -59.79
N PHE A 680 6.73 25.72 -60.08
CA PHE A 680 7.49 25.50 -61.31
C PHE A 680 6.60 25.38 -62.54
N GLU A 681 5.37 24.89 -62.39
CA GLU A 681 4.34 24.96 -63.44
C GLU A 681 4.00 26.41 -63.78
N LYS A 682 3.72 27.26 -62.78
CA LYS A 682 3.45 28.69 -63.00
C LYS A 682 4.65 29.43 -63.60
N LEU A 683 5.87 29.08 -63.20
CA LEU A 683 7.09 29.63 -63.79
C LEU A 683 7.28 29.17 -65.24
N ALA A 684 7.02 27.89 -65.54
CA ALA A 684 7.06 27.35 -66.89
C ALA A 684 6.06 28.07 -67.81
N ASP A 685 4.83 28.28 -67.33
CA ASP A 685 3.79 29.01 -68.06
C ASP A 685 4.17 30.48 -68.28
N ALA A 686 4.65 31.17 -67.23
CA ALA A 686 5.02 32.59 -67.30
C ALA A 686 6.25 32.84 -68.21
N LEU A 687 7.23 31.94 -68.17
CA LEU A 687 8.47 32.05 -68.93
C LEU A 687 8.43 31.28 -70.27
N LYS A 688 7.29 30.63 -70.57
CA LYS A 688 7.10 29.74 -71.74
C LYS A 688 8.23 28.71 -71.90
N ASN A 689 8.68 28.15 -70.77
CA ASN A 689 9.78 27.21 -70.74
C ASN A 689 9.32 25.89 -70.11
N GLU A 690 8.92 24.94 -70.96
CA GLU A 690 8.45 23.61 -70.57
C GLU A 690 9.47 22.82 -69.74
N LYS A 691 10.77 23.09 -69.91
CA LYS A 691 11.83 22.45 -69.10
C LYS A 691 11.74 22.81 -67.61
N LEU A 692 11.07 23.91 -67.26
CA LEU A 692 10.88 24.29 -65.86
C LEU A 692 9.84 23.43 -65.15
N ARG A 693 8.96 22.72 -65.86
CA ARG A 693 7.98 21.82 -65.21
C ARG A 693 8.62 20.61 -64.52
N GLN A 694 9.82 20.23 -64.96
CA GLN A 694 10.59 19.11 -64.42
C GLN A 694 12.05 19.53 -64.28
N ILE A 695 12.43 19.92 -63.06
CA ILE A 695 13.78 20.41 -62.77
C ILE A 695 14.61 19.26 -62.22
N ALA A 696 15.61 18.83 -62.98
CA ALA A 696 16.63 17.90 -62.51
C ALA A 696 17.93 18.65 -62.23
N VAL A 697 18.35 18.67 -60.97
CA VAL A 697 19.66 19.17 -60.54
C VAL A 697 20.56 17.96 -60.36
N LYS A 698 21.67 17.92 -61.08
CA LYS A 698 22.69 16.87 -60.99
C LYS A 698 24.02 17.54 -60.65
N ASP A 699 24.73 16.96 -59.69
CA ASP A 699 26.08 17.36 -59.30
C ASP A 699 27.13 16.66 -60.17
#